data_AF-A0A838TSL5-F1
#
_entry.id   AF-A0A838TSL5-F1
#
_cell.length_a   1.000
_cell.length_b   1.000
_cell.length_c   1.000
_cell.angle_alpha   90.00
_cell.angle_beta   90.00
_cell.angle_gamma   90.00
#
_symmetry.space_group_name_H-M   'P 1'
#
loop_
_entity.id
_entity.type
_entity.pdbx_description
1 polymer ?
#
loop_
_entity_poly.entity_id
_entity_poly.type
_entity_poly.pdbx_seq_one_letter_code
_entity_poly.pdbx_strand_id
1 'polypeptide(L)'
;MSEKLHIFNPESPKPIERDVKQDKLLISGQFATGDVTVHTTGQEFQPTDTLQAKIDKDWAPNAAKGAFPGPLVRLDSFGLDQDGKLNLTFGTTNFKDYVGSRDFPSLAENGYDGIANPISTSAVVLTSDGKLLVGVKQMGDTIGAIDGIGGYLHPERDINPETGEIDPFFAAAREIREETGIKEDELQDGTLLGLSYEIAGLCHPVLSFLYRTDLSSEEIMTRKGDDEINVIAVEPFTDKTQVERQQEAKATGVASTYIMDVLRQFAPQRQPGEEPNEHSQVEPDGRLTMALARKTLQYKQPDAKFAGFAKQVLRTKEQLVGEKTPIERATVLNSKDISDGEIITRDIELGDKRIYIEAMKRIGGPNKSANEDAFVTITDGPLLQVLLVDGGSQIAPVPSLEAKDLKGGKFIAEEVERYGQVLNPRTSVRGNLYKLNSLVGQDIAKDHPDIAYTDESVNVPYGSIAGIKIDSENNTVEVANAGDVYVVTVDTSGNATLLTVDDVHKKDQQTFAAAREVATKTSKTVREVMEGYNTDPEMQSVLDEEYVCAQQANTGEIRRITGAPNFETTSSCMIPTDSIAQIFVFSDGAIPAGTNLQTQEGVQQFANILTTSGIEGLETAIQDSASADPDFQTYPRFRDIDDFSIVLVTL
;
A
#
# COMPACT_ATOMS: atom_id res chain seq x y z
N MET A 1 9.12 2.85 21.39
CA MET A 1 10.29 3.72 21.09
C MET A 1 9.72 4.96 20.40
N SER A 2 10.08 6.18 20.80
CA SER A 2 9.55 7.39 20.17
C SER A 2 10.23 7.62 18.81
N GLU A 3 9.54 7.34 17.71
CA GLU A 3 10.01 7.76 16.39
C GLU A 3 9.98 9.29 16.33
N LYS A 4 11.14 9.90 16.06
CA LYS A 4 11.20 11.32 15.73
C LYS A 4 10.82 11.48 14.27
N LEU A 5 9.91 12.40 13.98
CA LEU A 5 9.47 12.66 12.61
C LEU A 5 10.60 13.28 11.78
N HIS A 6 11.25 12.45 10.96
CA HIS A 6 12.15 12.90 9.90
C HIS A 6 11.32 13.45 8.73
N ILE A 7 10.62 14.57 8.92
CA ILE A 7 9.94 15.26 7.80
C ILE A 7 10.97 15.96 6.91
N PHE A 8 12.14 16.35 7.44
CA PHE A 8 13.17 17.07 6.69
C PHE A 8 14.59 16.67 7.13
N ASN A 9 15.46 16.38 6.16
CA ASN A 9 16.91 16.34 6.35
C ASN A 9 17.50 17.67 5.84
N PRO A 10 17.99 18.57 6.72
CA PRO A 10 18.46 19.90 6.32
C PRO A 10 19.80 19.93 5.55
N GLU A 11 20.45 18.78 5.31
CA GLU A 11 21.79 18.76 4.69
C GLU A 11 21.81 18.85 3.14
N SER A 12 20.68 19.12 2.47
CA SER A 12 20.61 19.30 1.01
C SER A 12 20.03 20.66 0.61
N PRO A 13 20.84 21.62 0.12
CA PRO A 13 20.38 22.97 -0.23
C PRO A 13 19.80 23.04 -1.66
N LYS A 14 19.08 22.00 -2.12
CA LYS A 14 18.37 22.08 -3.39
C LYS A 14 16.98 22.70 -3.16
N PRO A 15 16.60 23.77 -3.88
CA PRO A 15 15.26 24.33 -3.78
C PRO A 15 14.23 23.26 -4.17
N ILE A 16 13.32 22.96 -3.26
CA ILE A 16 12.21 22.03 -3.49
C ILE A 16 11.27 22.68 -4.51
N GLU A 17 11.06 22.01 -5.65
CA GLU A 17 10.09 22.44 -6.67
C GLU A 17 8.66 22.41 -6.10
N ARG A 18 7.81 23.33 -6.58
CA ARG A 18 6.48 23.66 -6.02
C ARG A 18 5.45 22.52 -5.97
N ASP A 19 5.74 21.32 -6.46
CA ASP A 19 4.77 20.25 -6.70
C ASP A 19 4.48 19.30 -5.52
N VAL A 20 5.12 19.44 -4.36
CA VAL A 20 4.95 18.51 -3.21
C VAL A 20 4.22 19.17 -2.03
N LYS A 21 3.03 19.72 -2.27
CA LYS A 21 2.12 20.21 -1.21
C LYS A 21 0.94 19.27 -1.04
N GLN A 22 1.21 18.04 -0.62
CA GLN A 22 0.16 17.08 -0.26
C GLN A 22 0.28 16.76 1.22
N ASP A 23 -0.87 16.58 1.86
CA ASP A 23 -0.91 16.11 3.23
C ASP A 23 -0.29 14.73 3.34
N LYS A 24 0.35 14.48 4.47
CA LYS A 24 1.03 13.22 4.73
C LYS A 24 0.22 12.42 5.74
N LEU A 25 -0.27 11.26 5.32
CA LEU A 25 -0.79 10.27 6.26
C LEU A 25 0.39 9.70 7.06
N LEU A 26 0.36 9.85 8.39
CA LEU A 26 1.44 9.43 9.27
C LEU A 26 1.17 8.06 9.87
N ILE A 27 -0.04 7.85 10.38
CA ILE A 27 -0.54 6.57 10.90
C ILE A 27 -1.94 6.37 10.36
N SER A 28 -2.28 5.13 9.98
CA SER A 28 -3.65 4.73 9.65
C SER A 28 -4.03 3.47 10.41
N GLY A 29 -5.28 3.37 10.83
CA GLY A 29 -5.76 2.24 11.61
C GLY A 29 -7.22 2.44 12.03
N GLN A 30 -7.73 1.54 12.87
CA GLN A 30 -9.00 1.74 13.55
C GLN A 30 -8.72 1.57 15.04
N PHE A 31 -8.59 2.69 15.74
CA PHE A 31 -8.27 2.72 17.16
C PHE A 31 -9.53 3.08 17.95
N ALA A 32 -9.96 2.19 18.84
CA ALA A 32 -10.95 2.54 19.85
C ALA A 32 -10.28 3.39 20.96
N THR A 33 -11.07 3.96 21.86
CA THR A 33 -10.56 4.74 22.99
C THR A 33 -9.50 4.00 23.81
N GLY A 34 -9.66 2.68 24.02
CA GLY A 34 -8.69 1.86 24.76
C GLY A 34 -7.41 1.49 23.99
N ASP A 35 -7.34 1.83 22.71
CA ASP A 35 -6.20 1.59 21.82
C ASP A 35 -5.36 2.86 21.63
N VAL A 36 -5.70 3.95 22.32
CA VAL A 36 -4.95 5.20 22.31
C VAL A 36 -4.48 5.52 23.72
N THR A 37 -3.17 5.67 23.89
CA THR A 37 -2.54 6.10 25.14
C THR A 37 -2.02 7.52 24.96
N VAL A 38 -2.35 8.40 25.90
CA VAL A 38 -1.92 9.80 25.89
C VAL A 38 -0.96 10.04 27.06
N HIS A 39 0.11 10.77 26.80
CA HIS A 39 1.06 11.21 27.80
C HIS A 39 1.25 12.72 27.71
N THR A 40 0.95 13.45 28.77
CA THR A 40 1.19 14.90 28.80
C THR A 40 2.51 15.21 29.48
N THR A 41 3.39 15.95 28.78
CA THR A 41 4.70 16.37 29.30
C THR A 41 4.63 17.70 30.04
N GLY A 42 3.64 18.54 29.70
CA GLY A 42 3.59 19.95 30.13
C GLY A 42 4.71 20.80 29.54
N GLN A 43 5.47 20.26 28.58
CA GLN A 43 6.55 20.98 27.92
C GLN A 43 5.95 22.05 27.01
N GLU A 44 6.25 23.30 27.31
CA GLU A 44 5.86 24.43 26.48
C GLU A 44 6.75 24.52 25.24
N PHE A 45 6.15 24.81 24.09
CA PHE A 45 6.85 25.11 22.85
C PHE A 45 7.86 26.26 23.05
N GLN A 46 9.11 26.05 22.61
CA GLN A 46 10.19 27.04 22.70
C GLN A 46 10.73 27.34 21.30
N PRO A 47 10.24 28.39 20.62
CA PRO A 47 10.76 28.78 19.32
C PRO A 47 12.19 29.31 19.43
N THR A 48 12.95 29.23 18.32
CA THR A 48 14.24 29.93 18.22
C THR A 48 14.06 31.44 18.30
N ASP A 49 15.09 32.20 18.68
CA ASP A 49 15.01 33.68 18.72
C ASP A 49 14.54 34.28 17.40
N THR A 50 15.00 33.72 16.28
CA THR A 50 14.60 34.14 14.92
C THR A 50 13.11 33.88 14.67
N LEU A 51 12.63 32.67 15.00
CA LEU A 51 11.23 32.31 14.83
C LEU A 51 10.33 33.09 15.79
N GLN A 52 10.75 33.32 17.04
CA GLN A 52 10.01 34.13 18.01
C GLN A 52 9.81 35.57 17.52
N ALA A 53 10.84 36.19 16.95
CA ALA A 53 10.74 37.52 16.37
C ALA A 53 9.75 37.57 15.19
N LYS A 54 9.70 36.50 14.38
CA LYS A 54 8.69 36.35 13.33
C LYS A 54 7.29 36.20 13.92
N ILE A 55 7.11 35.32 14.90
CA ILE A 55 5.83 35.10 15.59
C ILE A 55 5.28 36.42 16.16
N ASP A 56 6.12 37.18 16.88
CA ASP A 56 5.71 38.45 17.47
C ASP A 56 5.28 39.48 16.41
N LYS A 57 6.02 39.54 15.31
CA LYS A 57 5.73 40.43 14.18
C LYS A 57 4.40 40.06 13.51
N ASP A 58 4.19 38.77 13.22
CA ASP A 58 3.02 38.28 12.50
C ASP A 58 1.75 38.31 13.38
N TRP A 59 1.91 38.19 14.70
CA TRP A 59 0.80 38.26 15.66
C TRP A 59 0.33 39.69 15.96
N ALA A 60 1.21 40.69 15.87
CA ALA A 60 0.90 42.07 16.25
C ALA A 60 -0.41 42.64 15.64
N PRO A 61 -0.75 42.39 14.36
CA PRO A 61 -2.04 42.81 13.79
C PRO A 61 -3.26 42.16 14.44
N ASN A 62 -3.17 40.89 14.85
CA ASN A 62 -4.25 40.18 15.53
C ASN A 62 -4.42 40.69 16.97
N ALA A 63 -3.30 40.89 17.68
CA ALA A 63 -3.32 41.49 19.01
C ALA A 63 -3.97 42.89 19.00
N ALA A 64 -3.68 43.71 17.98
CA ALA A 64 -4.29 45.04 17.82
C ALA A 64 -5.81 45.00 17.60
N LYS A 65 -6.34 43.88 17.08
CA LYS A 65 -7.79 43.62 16.94
C LYS A 65 -8.42 43.00 18.19
N GLY A 66 -7.64 42.78 19.25
CA GLY A 66 -8.11 42.18 20.50
C GLY A 66 -8.10 40.64 20.49
N ALA A 67 -7.44 39.99 19.52
CA ALA A 67 -7.24 38.55 19.56
C ALA A 67 -6.33 38.18 20.74
N PHE A 68 -6.59 37.03 21.37
CA PHE A 68 -5.83 36.52 22.50
C PHE A 68 -5.09 35.22 22.12
N PRO A 69 -3.93 34.93 22.71
CA PRO A 69 -3.17 33.70 22.46
C PRO A 69 -3.80 32.54 23.23
N GLY A 70 -4.93 32.02 22.74
CA GLY A 70 -5.63 30.89 23.38
C GLY A 70 -4.74 29.66 23.52
N PRO A 71 -4.81 28.92 24.64
CA PRO A 71 -3.95 27.77 24.88
C PRO A 71 -4.35 26.59 23.97
N LEU A 72 -3.35 25.87 23.46
CA LEU A 72 -3.53 24.72 22.57
C LEU A 72 -2.66 23.56 23.04
N VAL A 73 -3.06 22.34 22.69
CA VAL A 73 -2.25 21.13 22.91
C VAL A 73 -1.29 20.97 21.75
N ARG A 74 -0.01 20.72 22.02
CA ARG A 74 1.03 20.43 21.01
C ARG A 74 1.25 18.94 20.90
N LEU A 75 1.39 18.40 19.69
CA LEU A 75 1.89 17.03 19.51
C LEU A 75 3.43 17.03 19.56
N ASP A 76 4.01 16.44 20.60
CA ASP A 76 5.46 16.32 20.77
C ASP A 76 6.01 15.09 20.05
N SER A 77 5.34 13.95 20.22
CA SER A 77 5.70 12.70 19.55
C SER A 77 4.52 11.76 19.44
N PHE A 78 4.62 10.80 18.54
CA PHE A 78 3.63 9.73 18.39
C PHE A 78 4.31 8.44 17.93
N GLY A 79 3.58 7.32 18.00
CA GLY A 79 4.02 6.05 17.44
C GLY A 79 3.10 4.91 17.85
N LEU A 80 3.30 3.73 17.29
CA LEU A 80 2.63 2.52 17.73
C LEU A 80 3.50 1.79 18.77
N ASP A 81 2.90 1.20 19.79
CA ASP A 81 3.61 0.25 20.66
C ASP A 81 3.62 -1.18 20.10
N GLN A 82 4.20 -2.08 20.89
CA GLN A 82 4.30 -3.51 20.58
C GLN A 82 2.95 -4.20 20.46
N ASP A 83 1.87 -3.62 21.01
CA ASP A 83 0.52 -4.16 20.89
C ASP A 83 -0.26 -3.52 19.73
N GLY A 84 0.37 -2.60 19.00
CA GLY A 84 -0.25 -1.83 17.91
C GLY A 84 -1.14 -0.69 18.40
N LYS A 85 -1.05 -0.30 19.68
CA LYS A 85 -1.78 0.85 20.21
C LYS A 85 -1.08 2.14 19.86
N LEU A 86 -1.87 3.18 19.60
CA LEU A 86 -1.37 4.50 19.31
C LEU A 86 -0.95 5.19 20.60
N ASN A 87 0.31 5.58 20.67
CA ASN A 87 0.86 6.39 21.76
C ASN A 87 1.04 7.82 21.28
N LEU A 88 0.46 8.77 22.00
CA LEU A 88 0.55 10.20 21.74
C LEU A 88 1.20 10.89 22.93
N THR A 89 2.17 11.77 22.66
CA THR A 89 2.81 12.60 23.68
C THR A 89 2.49 14.06 23.41
N PHE A 90 1.91 14.73 24.40
CA PHE A 90 1.41 16.08 24.29
C PHE A 90 2.19 17.08 25.15
N GLY A 91 2.61 18.16 24.50
CA GLY A 91 3.12 19.38 25.14
C GLY A 91 2.07 20.48 25.13
N THR A 92 2.50 21.71 25.36
CA THR A 92 1.64 22.90 25.31
C THR A 92 2.15 23.91 24.28
N THR A 93 1.22 24.58 23.62
CA THR A 93 1.49 25.73 22.76
C THR A 93 0.31 26.70 22.86
N ASN A 94 0.25 27.71 21.99
CA ASN A 94 -0.88 28.62 21.94
C ASN A 94 -1.14 29.09 20.50
N PHE A 95 -2.28 29.72 20.30
CA PHE A 95 -2.73 30.16 18.99
C PHE A 95 -1.80 31.22 18.36
N LYS A 96 -1.13 32.05 19.16
CA LYS A 96 -0.15 33.02 18.66
C LYS A 96 1.05 32.33 18.03
N ASP A 97 1.63 31.37 18.75
CA ASP A 97 2.82 30.64 18.28
C ASP A 97 2.51 29.82 17.04
N TYR A 98 1.32 29.22 16.99
CA TYR A 98 0.82 28.54 15.80
C TYR A 98 0.74 29.49 14.60
N VAL A 99 -0.01 30.59 14.70
CA VAL A 99 -0.18 31.53 13.57
C VAL A 99 1.16 32.03 13.04
N GLY A 100 2.15 32.25 13.91
CA GLY A 100 3.47 32.74 13.50
C GLY A 100 4.43 31.67 12.96
N SER A 101 4.17 30.38 13.21
CA SER A 101 5.06 29.27 12.83
C SER A 101 4.47 28.26 11.83
N ARG A 102 3.18 28.38 11.49
CA ARG A 102 2.42 27.43 10.66
C ARG A 102 2.65 27.48 9.15
N ASP A 103 3.58 28.31 8.67
CA ASP A 103 3.88 28.37 7.24
C ASP A 103 4.93 27.34 6.82
N PHE A 104 4.83 26.86 5.59
CA PHE A 104 5.77 25.87 5.05
C PHE A 104 7.25 26.30 5.14
N PRO A 105 7.63 27.56 4.86
CA PRO A 105 9.00 28.03 5.08
C PRO A 105 9.49 27.84 6.53
N SER A 106 8.66 28.14 7.52
CA SER A 106 8.99 27.99 8.94
C SER A 106 9.20 26.52 9.29
N LEU A 107 8.32 25.62 8.81
CA LEU A 107 8.47 24.17 8.96
C LEU A 107 9.77 23.66 8.30
N ALA A 108 10.07 24.10 7.07
CA ALA A 108 11.25 23.67 6.34
C ALA A 108 12.56 24.14 6.99
N GLU A 109 12.58 25.36 7.55
CA GLU A 109 13.76 25.94 8.20
C GLU A 109 13.99 25.39 9.61
N ASN A 110 12.93 25.23 10.41
CA ASN A 110 13.03 24.88 11.83
C ASN A 110 12.76 23.40 12.11
N GLY A 111 12.26 22.65 11.13
CA GLY A 111 11.83 21.26 11.29
C GLY A 111 10.55 21.13 12.11
N TYR A 112 10.04 19.90 12.22
CA TYR A 112 8.84 19.59 13.00
C TYR A 112 8.98 20.04 14.47
N ASP A 113 10.07 19.66 15.14
CA ASP A 113 10.30 20.01 16.54
C ASP A 113 10.41 21.53 16.78
N GLY A 114 10.78 22.29 15.75
CA GLY A 114 11.03 23.73 15.84
C GLY A 114 9.81 24.61 15.63
N ILE A 115 8.62 24.05 15.39
CA ILE A 115 7.36 24.79 15.25
C ILE A 115 6.29 24.36 16.27
N ALA A 116 5.19 25.12 16.33
CA ALA A 116 4.17 24.97 17.36
C ALA A 116 3.40 23.64 17.33
N ASN A 117 3.12 23.09 16.13
CA ASN A 117 2.38 21.83 15.91
C ASN A 117 1.18 21.59 16.85
N PRO A 118 0.20 22.50 16.91
CA PRO A 118 -1.01 22.22 17.66
C PRO A 118 -1.75 21.02 17.04
N ILE A 119 -2.18 20.09 17.87
CA ILE A 119 -2.96 18.92 17.41
C ILE A 119 -4.43 19.30 17.26
N SER A 120 -5.03 18.94 16.14
CA SER A 120 -6.45 19.11 15.86
C SER A 120 -7.17 17.77 15.68
N THR A 121 -8.49 17.82 15.74
CA THR A 121 -9.37 16.72 15.36
C THR A 121 -10.13 17.10 14.09
N SER A 122 -10.42 16.10 13.26
CA SER A 122 -11.29 16.22 12.09
C SER A 122 -12.17 14.98 12.06
N ALA A 123 -13.48 15.15 12.21
CA ALA A 123 -14.42 14.05 12.35
C ALA A 123 -15.47 14.06 11.24
N VAL A 124 -16.00 12.87 10.95
CA VAL A 124 -17.26 12.71 10.22
C VAL A 124 -18.21 11.84 11.04
N VAL A 125 -19.52 12.09 10.89
CA VAL A 125 -20.55 11.37 11.64
C VAL A 125 -21.44 10.60 10.67
N LEU A 126 -21.55 9.28 10.85
CA LEU A 126 -22.49 8.45 10.11
C LEU A 126 -23.86 8.43 10.79
N THR A 127 -24.88 8.91 10.09
CA THR A 127 -26.28 8.98 10.55
C THR A 127 -27.00 7.65 10.38
N SER A 128 -28.15 7.49 11.03
CA SER A 128 -28.97 6.28 10.95
C SER A 128 -29.58 6.03 9.57
N ASP A 129 -29.74 7.07 8.76
CA ASP A 129 -30.11 7.00 7.34
C ASP A 129 -28.90 6.78 6.40
N GLY A 130 -27.71 6.49 6.95
CA GLY A 130 -26.55 6.05 6.20
C GLY A 130 -25.74 7.17 5.54
N LYS A 131 -25.93 8.43 5.91
CA LYS A 131 -25.20 9.58 5.37
C LYS A 131 -24.03 9.98 6.27
N LEU A 132 -23.00 10.58 5.69
CA LEU A 132 -21.92 11.24 6.44
C LEU A 132 -22.25 12.71 6.62
N LEU A 133 -22.06 13.23 7.83
CA LEU A 133 -22.08 14.66 8.09
C LEU A 133 -20.69 15.24 7.92
N VAL A 134 -20.64 16.40 7.25
CA VAL A 134 -19.44 17.22 7.03
C VAL A 134 -19.78 18.69 7.22
N GLY A 135 -18.79 19.52 7.49
CA GLY A 135 -18.96 20.96 7.69
C GLY A 135 -18.70 21.77 6.42
N VAL A 136 -19.40 22.89 6.27
CA VAL A 136 -19.09 23.95 5.30
C VAL A 136 -18.75 25.23 6.06
N LYS A 137 -17.49 25.64 6.01
CA LYS A 137 -16.97 26.76 6.82
C LYS A 137 -17.73 28.05 6.53
N GLN A 138 -18.23 28.70 7.58
CA GLN A 138 -18.87 30.02 7.51
C GLN A 138 -17.94 31.15 7.93
N MET A 139 -16.86 30.81 8.65
CA MET A 139 -15.81 31.74 9.08
C MET A 139 -14.41 31.13 8.90
N GLY A 140 -13.38 31.96 9.07
CA GLY A 140 -11.97 31.55 8.93
C GLY A 140 -11.34 31.89 7.58
N ASP A 141 -10.19 31.28 7.30
CA ASP A 141 -9.34 31.58 6.13
C ASP A 141 -9.94 31.03 4.80
N THR A 142 -10.88 30.08 4.88
CA THR A 142 -11.39 29.26 3.77
C THR A 142 -12.92 29.14 3.77
N ILE A 143 -13.62 30.26 3.97
CA ILE A 143 -15.10 30.32 3.95
C ILE A 143 -15.66 29.64 2.68
N GLY A 144 -16.63 28.76 2.88
CA GLY A 144 -17.28 27.96 1.84
C GLY A 144 -16.62 26.61 1.56
N ALA A 145 -15.42 26.36 2.11
CA ALA A 145 -14.76 25.08 1.96
C ALA A 145 -15.50 23.98 2.74
N ILE A 146 -15.49 22.77 2.17
CA ILE A 146 -16.00 21.57 2.84
C ILE A 146 -14.89 20.99 3.70
N ASP A 147 -15.22 20.62 4.92
CA ASP A 147 -14.26 20.15 5.92
C ASP A 147 -14.86 19.01 6.77
N GLY A 148 -14.01 18.33 7.52
CA GLY A 148 -14.47 17.57 8.67
C GLY A 148 -15.03 18.50 9.75
N ILE A 149 -15.79 17.91 10.68
CA ILE A 149 -16.30 18.59 11.88
C ILE A 149 -15.20 18.49 12.93
N GLY A 150 -14.65 19.60 13.41
CA GLY A 150 -13.46 19.51 14.23
C GLY A 150 -12.77 20.83 14.56
N GLY A 151 -11.78 20.72 15.44
CA GLY A 151 -11.07 21.86 16.00
C GLY A 151 -9.83 21.43 16.77
N TYR A 152 -9.12 22.41 17.33
CA TYR A 152 -7.89 22.17 18.09
C TYR A 152 -8.21 21.66 19.50
N LEU A 153 -7.36 20.77 20.00
CA LEU A 153 -7.45 20.32 21.39
C LEU A 153 -7.11 21.49 22.34
N HIS A 154 -7.94 21.65 23.37
CA HIS A 154 -7.77 22.62 24.44
C HIS A 154 -7.32 21.92 25.73
N PRO A 155 -6.19 22.31 26.34
CA PRO A 155 -5.56 21.59 27.45
C PRO A 155 -6.34 21.57 28.78
N GLU A 156 -7.51 22.21 28.82
CA GLU A 156 -8.36 22.35 30.03
C GLU A 156 -9.80 21.91 29.78
N ARG A 157 -10.25 21.90 28.52
CA ARG A 157 -11.62 21.53 28.15
C ARG A 157 -11.70 20.08 27.70
N ASP A 158 -10.60 19.56 27.15
CA ASP A 158 -10.53 18.23 26.56
C ASP A 158 -9.89 17.21 27.51
N ILE A 159 -10.16 17.36 28.80
CA ILE A 159 -9.70 16.45 29.84
C ILE A 159 -10.78 15.41 30.10
N ASN A 160 -10.44 14.13 29.99
CA ASN A 160 -11.33 13.05 30.39
C ASN A 160 -11.55 13.11 31.91
N PRO A 161 -12.80 13.23 32.38
CA PRO A 161 -13.10 13.43 33.80
C PRO A 161 -12.74 12.21 34.67
N GLU A 162 -12.61 11.02 34.09
CA GLU A 162 -12.27 9.79 34.79
C GLU A 162 -10.76 9.64 34.97
N THR A 163 -9.97 9.96 33.93
CA THR A 163 -8.51 9.81 33.95
C THR A 163 -7.78 11.06 34.40
N GLY A 164 -8.39 12.24 34.22
CA GLY A 164 -7.74 13.54 34.42
C GLY A 164 -6.70 13.88 33.35
N GLU A 165 -6.66 13.12 32.26
CA GLU A 165 -5.72 13.31 31.14
C GLU A 165 -6.43 13.89 29.91
N ILE A 166 -5.66 14.49 28.99
CA ILE A 166 -6.20 14.98 27.72
C ILE A 166 -6.70 13.79 26.89
N ASP A 167 -7.90 13.89 26.34
CA ASP A 167 -8.56 12.83 25.59
C ASP A 167 -9.02 13.32 24.21
N PRO A 168 -8.35 12.89 23.13
CA PRO A 168 -8.70 13.26 21.77
C PRO A 168 -10.12 12.83 21.34
N PHE A 169 -10.66 11.74 21.89
CA PHE A 169 -12.04 11.33 21.59
C PHE A 169 -13.02 12.32 22.21
N PHE A 170 -12.75 12.75 23.45
CA PHE A 170 -13.55 13.77 24.12
C PHE A 170 -13.49 15.11 23.38
N ALA A 171 -12.31 15.49 22.86
CA ALA A 171 -12.17 16.68 22.01
C ALA A 171 -13.03 16.58 20.74
N ALA A 172 -12.92 15.49 19.98
CA ALA A 172 -13.71 15.30 18.76
C ALA A 172 -15.23 15.30 19.06
N ALA A 173 -15.66 14.66 20.14
CA ALA A 173 -17.06 14.66 20.55
C ALA A 173 -17.55 16.05 20.98
N ARG A 174 -16.70 16.84 21.67
CA ARG A 174 -16.99 18.24 22.00
C ARG A 174 -17.19 19.07 20.74
N GLU A 175 -16.29 18.98 19.77
CA GLU A 175 -16.39 19.76 18.53
C GLU A 175 -17.65 19.37 17.76
N ILE A 176 -17.96 18.07 17.64
CA ILE A 176 -19.21 17.60 17.04
C ILE A 176 -20.42 18.23 17.76
N ARG A 177 -20.42 18.26 19.09
CA ARG A 177 -21.52 18.84 19.86
C ARG A 177 -21.65 20.34 19.66
N GLU A 178 -20.54 21.07 19.68
CA GLU A 178 -20.50 22.52 19.52
C GLU A 178 -21.00 22.91 18.12
N GLU A 179 -20.52 22.23 17.07
CA GLU A 179 -20.81 22.58 15.68
C GLU A 179 -22.14 22.00 15.14
N THR A 180 -22.64 20.88 15.68
CA THR A 180 -23.84 20.20 15.15
C THR A 180 -25.03 20.15 16.11
N GLY A 181 -24.79 20.39 17.41
CA GLY A 181 -25.80 20.18 18.45
C GLY A 181 -26.14 18.70 18.74
N ILE A 182 -25.38 17.73 18.22
CA ILE A 182 -25.46 16.32 18.64
C ILE A 182 -24.82 16.18 20.03
N LYS A 183 -25.51 15.56 20.99
CA LYS A 183 -24.97 15.38 22.34
C LYS A 183 -24.00 14.20 22.38
N GLU A 184 -23.09 14.22 23.36
CA GLU A 184 -22.12 13.15 23.58
C GLU A 184 -22.78 11.78 23.80
N ASP A 185 -23.93 11.72 24.48
CA ASP A 185 -24.67 10.48 24.72
C ASP A 185 -25.48 9.99 23.50
N GLU A 186 -25.53 10.79 22.43
CA GLU A 186 -26.12 10.44 21.13
C GLU A 186 -25.05 9.99 20.12
N LEU A 187 -23.77 10.07 20.48
CA LEU A 187 -22.63 9.58 19.70
C LEU A 187 -22.25 8.17 20.14
N GLN A 188 -21.91 7.34 19.16
CA GLN A 188 -21.55 5.93 19.34
C GLN A 188 -20.30 5.59 18.54
N ASP A 189 -19.60 4.54 18.98
CA ASP A 189 -18.51 3.90 18.25
C ASP A 189 -17.42 4.86 17.74
N GLY A 190 -17.05 5.86 18.56
CA GLY A 190 -15.97 6.78 18.26
C GLY A 190 -14.70 5.99 17.88
N THR A 191 -14.29 6.11 16.62
CA THR A 191 -13.14 5.39 16.08
C THR A 191 -12.15 6.40 15.53
N LEU A 192 -10.92 6.38 16.04
CA LEU A 192 -9.81 7.12 15.44
C LEU A 192 -9.30 6.33 14.24
N LEU A 193 -9.29 6.97 13.06
CA LEU A 193 -8.95 6.37 11.77
C LEU A 193 -7.47 6.53 11.40
N GLY A 194 -6.79 7.49 12.04
CA GLY A 194 -5.40 7.78 11.74
C GLY A 194 -4.97 9.15 12.22
N LEU A 195 -3.69 9.40 12.02
CA LEU A 195 -3.01 10.67 12.24
C LEU A 195 -2.41 11.11 10.91
N SER A 196 -2.65 12.36 10.52
CA SER A 196 -2.06 12.99 9.35
C SER A 196 -1.33 14.26 9.71
N TYR A 197 -0.57 14.80 8.76
CA TYR A 197 0.07 16.09 8.86
C TYR A 197 -0.32 16.92 7.64
N GLU A 198 -1.01 18.04 7.88
CA GLU A 198 -1.49 18.94 6.86
C GLU A 198 -0.33 19.81 6.35
N ILE A 199 0.21 19.53 5.16
CA ILE A 199 1.33 20.31 4.59
C ILE A 199 0.81 21.36 3.62
N ALA A 200 -0.34 21.08 2.98
CA ALA A 200 -0.84 21.87 1.87
C ALA A 200 -1.37 23.25 2.32
N GLY A 201 -2.01 23.34 3.48
CA GLY A 201 -2.49 24.58 4.07
C GLY A 201 -1.64 25.04 5.25
N LEU A 202 -1.92 24.54 6.45
CA LEU A 202 -1.52 25.18 7.71
C LEU A 202 -0.49 24.41 8.58
N CYS A 203 0.27 23.45 8.04
CA CYS A 203 1.41 22.79 8.71
C CYS A 203 1.14 22.35 10.16
N HIS A 204 0.16 21.46 10.36
CA HIS A 204 -0.14 20.93 11.69
C HIS A 204 -0.65 19.47 11.64
N PRO A 205 -0.52 18.71 12.74
CA PRO A 205 -1.02 17.34 12.81
C PRO A 205 -2.54 17.30 13.05
N VAL A 206 -3.23 16.34 12.43
CA VAL A 206 -4.69 16.16 12.50
C VAL A 206 -5.05 14.71 12.82
N LEU A 207 -5.91 14.50 13.81
CA LEU A 207 -6.50 13.20 14.15
C LEU A 207 -7.85 13.02 13.45
N SER A 208 -7.97 12.02 12.58
CA SER A 208 -9.19 11.77 11.79
C SER A 208 -10.13 10.80 12.50
N PHE A 209 -11.38 11.18 12.74
CA PHE A 209 -12.37 10.35 13.45
C PHE A 209 -13.58 9.97 12.61
N LEU A 210 -14.17 8.82 12.93
CA LEU A 210 -15.51 8.43 12.51
C LEU A 210 -16.36 8.16 13.75
N TYR A 211 -17.50 8.83 13.84
CA TYR A 211 -18.55 8.57 14.82
C TYR A 211 -19.81 8.04 14.15
N ARG A 212 -20.68 7.41 14.95
CA ARG A 212 -22.03 6.99 14.55
C ARG A 212 -23.07 7.65 15.44
N THR A 213 -24.28 7.80 14.92
CA THR A 213 -25.44 8.23 15.70
C THR A 213 -26.71 7.57 15.21
N ASP A 214 -27.66 7.35 16.13
CA ASP A 214 -29.01 6.86 15.80
C ASP A 214 -29.92 7.94 15.20
N LEU A 215 -29.47 9.20 15.24
CA LEU A 215 -30.17 10.33 14.63
C LEU A 215 -30.07 10.27 13.10
N SER A 216 -31.17 10.62 12.43
CA SER A 216 -31.17 10.79 10.98
C SER A 216 -30.52 12.13 10.59
N SER A 217 -30.06 12.23 9.34
CA SER A 217 -29.55 13.50 8.81
C SER A 217 -30.58 14.63 8.89
N GLU A 218 -31.86 14.37 8.62
CA GLU A 218 -32.95 15.36 8.69
C GLU A 218 -33.12 15.92 10.12
N GLU A 219 -33.11 15.05 11.13
CA GLU A 219 -33.21 15.48 12.52
C GLU A 219 -32.04 16.40 12.92
N ILE A 220 -30.83 16.05 12.52
CA ILE A 220 -29.62 16.80 12.85
C ILE A 220 -29.64 18.18 12.18
N MET A 221 -30.09 18.29 10.93
CA MET A 221 -30.19 19.57 10.22
C MET A 221 -31.17 20.57 10.85
N THR A 222 -32.07 20.11 11.75
CA THR A 222 -32.96 21.00 12.51
C THR A 222 -32.36 21.52 13.81
N ARG A 223 -31.21 20.97 14.22
CA ARG A 223 -30.52 21.36 15.44
C ARG A 223 -29.75 22.66 15.23
N LYS A 224 -29.40 23.29 16.34
CA LYS A 224 -28.57 24.49 16.35
C LYS A 224 -27.20 24.14 16.93
N GLY A 225 -26.20 24.13 16.07
CA GLY A 225 -24.79 24.25 16.46
C GLY A 225 -24.38 25.70 16.68
N ASP A 226 -23.09 25.94 16.76
CA ASP A 226 -22.51 27.26 16.62
C ASP A 226 -22.62 27.77 15.16
N ASP A 227 -22.07 28.96 14.93
CA ASP A 227 -22.13 29.63 13.63
C ASP A 227 -20.84 29.44 12.82
N GLU A 228 -19.94 28.50 13.22
CA GLU A 228 -18.63 28.32 12.57
C GLU A 228 -18.74 27.54 11.26
N ILE A 229 -19.59 26.53 11.24
CA ILE A 229 -19.87 25.71 10.06
C ILE A 229 -21.37 25.62 9.77
N ASN A 230 -21.70 25.35 8.51
CA ASN A 230 -23.01 24.83 8.14
C ASN A 230 -22.87 23.34 7.85
N VAL A 231 -23.59 22.50 8.59
CA VAL A 231 -23.54 21.05 8.43
C VAL A 231 -24.28 20.65 7.16
N ILE A 232 -23.72 19.72 6.39
CA ILE A 232 -24.39 19.08 5.25
C ILE A 232 -24.28 17.56 5.38
N ALA A 233 -25.26 16.85 4.82
CA ALA A 233 -25.26 15.39 4.78
C ALA A 233 -24.93 14.90 3.37
N VAL A 234 -23.92 14.03 3.27
CA VAL A 234 -23.43 13.47 2.02
C VAL A 234 -23.61 11.95 2.03
N GLU A 235 -24.01 11.37 0.90
CA GLU A 235 -24.13 9.92 0.77
C GLU A 235 -22.74 9.29 0.70
N PRO A 236 -22.27 8.45 1.64
CA PRO A 236 -20.93 7.84 1.59
C PRO A 236 -20.73 6.95 0.36
N PHE A 237 -21.82 6.44 -0.18
CA PHE A 237 -21.87 5.55 -1.34
C PHE A 237 -22.97 6.04 -2.29
N THR A 238 -22.59 6.63 -3.43
CA THR A 238 -23.56 6.89 -4.48
C THR A 238 -23.89 5.57 -5.18
N ASP A 239 -25.16 5.19 -5.13
CA ASP A 239 -25.75 3.96 -5.70
C ASP A 239 -25.25 3.69 -7.14
N LYS A 240 -25.12 2.40 -7.52
CA LYS A 240 -24.70 1.71 -8.80
C LYS A 240 -24.08 2.48 -9.99
N THR A 241 -24.39 3.75 -10.18
CA THR A 241 -23.77 4.71 -11.11
C THR A 241 -22.27 4.94 -10.88
N GLN A 242 -21.65 4.41 -9.81
CA GLN A 242 -20.18 4.48 -9.65
C GLN A 242 -19.42 3.78 -10.79
N VAL A 243 -19.92 2.67 -11.32
CA VAL A 243 -19.26 1.97 -12.45
C VAL A 243 -19.32 2.81 -13.72
N GLU A 244 -20.49 3.36 -14.04
CA GLU A 244 -20.71 4.20 -15.23
C GLU A 244 -19.96 5.54 -15.13
N ARG A 245 -19.86 6.13 -13.93
CA ARG A 245 -19.14 7.40 -13.72
C ARG A 245 -17.63 7.23 -13.54
N GLN A 246 -17.17 6.09 -13.01
CA GLN A 246 -15.75 5.72 -13.06
C GLN A 246 -15.30 5.56 -14.51
N GLN A 247 -16.15 5.01 -15.39
CA GLN A 247 -15.88 4.96 -16.84
C GLN A 247 -15.81 6.37 -17.46
N GLU A 248 -16.67 7.30 -17.05
CA GLU A 248 -16.67 8.70 -17.53
C GLU A 248 -15.47 9.52 -17.00
N ALA A 249 -15.05 9.30 -15.76
CA ALA A 249 -13.83 9.87 -15.16
C ALA A 249 -12.56 9.32 -15.83
N LYS A 250 -12.53 8.02 -16.14
CA LYS A 250 -11.48 7.37 -16.95
C LYS A 250 -11.40 7.96 -18.36
N ALA A 251 -12.54 8.31 -18.97
CA ALA A 251 -12.58 8.91 -20.31
C ALA A 251 -12.14 10.39 -20.36
N THR A 252 -12.21 11.12 -19.25
CA THR A 252 -11.93 12.57 -19.19
C THR A 252 -10.61 12.93 -18.50
N GLY A 253 -9.91 11.96 -17.89
CA GLY A 253 -8.61 12.16 -17.24
C GLY A 253 -8.67 12.97 -15.92
N VAL A 254 -9.87 13.26 -15.41
CA VAL A 254 -10.05 13.94 -14.14
C VAL A 254 -10.23 12.88 -13.06
N ALA A 255 -9.24 12.70 -12.18
CA ALA A 255 -9.36 11.91 -10.96
C ALA A 255 -10.37 12.58 -10.00
N SER A 256 -11.64 12.39 -10.28
CA SER A 256 -12.77 13.01 -9.58
C SER A 256 -13.54 11.91 -8.84
N THR A 257 -12.89 11.35 -7.84
CA THR A 257 -13.40 10.34 -6.90
C THR A 257 -14.20 11.02 -5.80
N TYR A 258 -15.51 10.82 -5.73
CA TYR A 258 -16.39 11.12 -4.57
C TYR A 258 -16.41 12.57 -4.03
N ILE A 259 -15.29 13.12 -3.58
CA ILE A 259 -15.07 14.51 -3.15
C ILE A 259 -15.52 15.50 -4.21
N MET A 260 -15.26 15.21 -5.49
CA MET A 260 -15.77 16.05 -6.58
C MET A 260 -17.28 15.90 -6.79
N ASP A 261 -17.88 14.76 -6.43
CA ASP A 261 -19.34 14.59 -6.44
C ASP A 261 -19.99 15.28 -5.25
N VAL A 262 -19.35 15.26 -4.07
CA VAL A 262 -19.73 16.08 -2.91
C VAL A 262 -19.62 17.56 -3.27
N LEU A 263 -18.49 18.00 -3.82
CA LEU A 263 -18.31 19.36 -4.33
C LEU A 263 -19.33 19.69 -5.42
N ARG A 264 -19.71 18.77 -6.31
CA ARG A 264 -20.73 19.03 -7.36
C ARG A 264 -22.15 19.08 -6.80
N GLN A 265 -22.48 18.29 -5.79
CA GLN A 265 -23.79 18.32 -5.13
C GLN A 265 -24.01 19.63 -4.38
N PHE A 266 -22.95 20.19 -3.79
CA PHE A 266 -23.04 21.32 -2.88
C PHE A 266 -22.37 22.61 -3.38
N ALA A 267 -21.66 22.58 -4.52
CA ALA A 267 -21.26 23.79 -5.20
C ALA A 267 -22.52 24.57 -5.57
N PRO A 268 -22.62 25.87 -5.25
CA PRO A 268 -23.69 26.72 -5.74
C PRO A 268 -23.81 26.53 -7.25
N GLN A 269 -25.02 26.30 -7.76
CA GLN A 269 -25.25 26.19 -9.20
C GLN A 269 -24.69 27.46 -9.85
N ARG A 270 -23.54 27.31 -10.52
CA ARG A 270 -22.84 28.42 -11.18
C ARG A 270 -23.78 29.02 -12.22
N GLN A 271 -23.82 30.34 -12.31
CA GLN A 271 -24.35 30.93 -13.53
C GLN A 271 -23.34 30.66 -14.67
N PRO A 272 -23.80 30.33 -15.89
CA PRO A 272 -22.91 30.14 -17.03
C PRO A 272 -22.04 31.38 -17.24
N GLY A 273 -20.72 31.24 -17.09
CA GLY A 273 -19.74 32.30 -17.33
C GLY A 273 -18.92 32.77 -16.12
N GLU A 274 -19.19 32.28 -14.90
CA GLU A 274 -18.35 32.55 -13.73
C GLU A 274 -17.11 31.63 -13.72
N GLU A 275 -15.91 32.23 -13.61
CA GLU A 275 -14.67 31.47 -13.44
C GLU A 275 -14.72 30.63 -12.15
N PRO A 276 -14.04 29.47 -12.09
CA PRO A 276 -13.98 28.65 -10.89
C PRO A 276 -13.48 29.49 -9.71
N ASN A 277 -14.37 29.79 -8.76
CA ASN A 277 -13.97 30.48 -7.55
C ASN A 277 -13.07 29.53 -6.75
N GLU A 278 -11.88 29.98 -6.35
CA GLU A 278 -10.92 29.21 -5.53
C GLU A 278 -11.55 28.70 -4.22
N HIS A 279 -12.71 29.23 -3.83
CA HIS A 279 -13.51 28.88 -2.64
C HIS A 279 -14.38 27.62 -2.76
N SER A 280 -14.23 26.79 -3.81
CA SER A 280 -14.92 25.50 -3.96
C SER A 280 -13.97 24.32 -3.73
N GLN A 281 -13.25 24.37 -2.62
CA GLN A 281 -12.25 23.36 -2.24
C GLN A 281 -12.72 22.57 -1.02
N VAL A 282 -12.38 21.29 -1.01
CA VAL A 282 -12.41 20.50 0.23
C VAL A 282 -11.07 20.70 0.90
N GLU A 283 -11.11 21.07 2.17
CA GLU A 283 -9.93 21.26 3.00
C GLU A 283 -9.07 19.98 2.98
N PRO A 284 -7.73 20.12 2.93
CA PRO A 284 -6.84 18.98 2.76
C PRO A 284 -7.06 17.87 3.81
N ASP A 285 -7.20 18.25 5.08
CA ASP A 285 -7.44 17.34 6.20
C ASP A 285 -8.85 16.74 6.19
N GLY A 286 -9.89 17.55 5.96
CA GLY A 286 -11.25 17.07 5.77
C GLY A 286 -11.37 16.05 4.64
N ARG A 287 -10.64 16.24 3.53
CA ARG A 287 -10.54 15.28 2.43
C ARG A 287 -9.97 13.94 2.88
N LEU A 288 -8.89 13.95 3.66
CA LEU A 288 -8.27 12.73 4.15
C LEU A 288 -9.17 12.01 5.16
N THR A 289 -9.79 12.73 6.09
CA THR A 289 -10.76 12.19 7.04
C THR A 289 -11.92 11.48 6.32
N MET A 290 -12.53 12.13 5.33
CA MET A 290 -13.60 11.52 4.52
C MET A 290 -13.14 10.27 3.76
N ALA A 291 -11.92 10.28 3.20
CA ALA A 291 -11.37 9.14 2.49
C ALA A 291 -11.16 7.93 3.42
N LEU A 292 -10.57 8.16 4.61
CA LEU A 292 -10.36 7.14 5.63
C LEU A 292 -11.69 6.57 6.15
N ALA A 293 -12.69 7.43 6.39
CA ALA A 293 -13.99 7.01 6.86
C ALA A 293 -14.69 6.11 5.83
N ARG A 294 -14.67 6.49 4.55
CA ARG A 294 -15.23 5.68 3.48
C ARG A 294 -14.55 4.32 3.37
N LYS A 295 -13.21 4.28 3.37
CA LYS A 295 -12.44 3.03 3.35
C LYS A 295 -12.91 2.11 4.48
N THR A 296 -13.03 2.65 5.70
CA THR A 296 -13.50 1.92 6.88
C THR A 296 -14.93 1.37 6.73
N LEU A 297 -15.83 2.15 6.12
CA LEU A 297 -17.21 1.74 5.90
C LEU A 297 -17.36 0.68 4.80
N GLN A 298 -16.47 0.65 3.80
CA GLN A 298 -16.48 -0.37 2.74
C GLN A 298 -16.15 -1.76 3.30
N TYR A 299 -15.13 -1.88 4.16
CA TYR A 299 -14.75 -3.16 4.76
C TYR A 299 -15.81 -3.74 5.70
N LYS A 300 -16.73 -2.91 6.23
CA LYS A 300 -17.78 -3.34 7.15
C LYS A 300 -19.10 -3.72 6.47
N GLN A 301 -19.26 -3.59 5.15
CA GLN A 301 -20.42 -4.20 4.50
C GLN A 301 -20.25 -5.72 4.50
N PRO A 302 -21.03 -6.47 5.30
CA PRO A 302 -20.90 -7.90 5.32
C PRO A 302 -21.49 -8.40 4.01
N ASP A 303 -20.63 -8.88 3.13
CA ASP A 303 -21.08 -9.86 2.16
C ASP A 303 -21.74 -10.99 2.96
N ALA A 304 -23.02 -11.30 2.69
CA ALA A 304 -23.85 -12.17 3.54
C ALA A 304 -23.27 -13.59 3.76
N LYS A 305 -22.16 -13.91 3.09
CA LYS A 305 -21.36 -15.12 3.23
C LYS A 305 -20.37 -15.11 4.42
N PHE A 306 -19.96 -13.95 4.94
CA PHE A 306 -18.88 -13.85 5.94
C PHE A 306 -19.31 -14.01 7.42
N ALA A 307 -20.61 -13.87 7.73
CA ALA A 307 -21.11 -13.99 9.10
C ALA A 307 -20.93 -15.41 9.73
N GLY A 308 -20.68 -16.43 8.91
CA GLY A 308 -20.36 -17.78 9.38
C GLY A 308 -18.93 -17.94 9.92
N PHE A 309 -17.98 -17.13 9.45
CA PHE A 309 -16.55 -17.35 9.69
C PHE A 309 -16.08 -16.79 11.05
N ALA A 310 -16.64 -15.65 11.48
CA ALA A 310 -16.28 -14.99 12.75
C ALA A 310 -16.60 -15.85 14.00
N LYS A 311 -17.62 -16.73 13.92
CA LYS A 311 -17.94 -17.67 15.00
C LYS A 311 -16.95 -18.84 15.12
N GLN A 312 -16.16 -19.10 14.08
CA GLN A 312 -15.18 -20.19 14.06
C GLN A 312 -13.80 -19.74 14.60
N VAL A 313 -13.43 -18.47 14.39
CA VAL A 313 -12.15 -17.90 14.84
C VAL A 313 -12.12 -17.62 16.35
N LEU A 314 -13.24 -17.23 16.95
CA LEU A 314 -13.32 -16.97 18.40
C LEU A 314 -13.20 -18.24 19.26
N ARG A 315 -13.40 -19.43 18.69
CA ARG A 315 -13.19 -20.71 19.42
C ARG A 315 -11.71 -21.12 19.52
N THR A 316 -10.84 -20.55 18.69
CA THR A 316 -9.42 -20.96 18.63
C THR A 316 -8.53 -20.16 19.57
N LYS A 317 -8.96 -18.96 20.01
CA LYS A 317 -8.17 -18.09 20.91
C LYS A 317 -8.13 -18.54 22.38
N GLU A 318 -9.07 -19.37 22.84
CA GLU A 318 -9.12 -19.81 24.25
C GLU A 318 -8.25 -21.05 24.57
N GLN A 319 -7.51 -21.61 23.59
CA GLN A 319 -6.80 -22.89 23.77
C GLN A 319 -5.27 -22.86 23.67
N LEU A 320 -4.64 -21.69 23.56
CA LEU A 320 -3.18 -21.59 23.43
C LEU A 320 -2.58 -20.62 24.45
N VAL A 321 -2.57 -21.03 25.72
CA VAL A 321 -1.61 -20.53 26.71
C VAL A 321 -1.02 -21.75 27.41
N GLY A 322 0.15 -22.19 26.95
CA GLY A 322 0.86 -23.31 27.56
C GLY A 322 2.12 -23.74 26.81
N GLU A 323 3.26 -23.45 27.43
CA GLU A 323 4.59 -24.04 27.25
C GLU A 323 5.41 -23.69 25.99
N LYS A 324 6.60 -23.12 26.23
CA LYS A 324 7.65 -22.86 25.23
C LYS A 324 8.28 -24.18 24.78
N THR A 325 7.71 -24.75 23.72
CA THR A 325 8.30 -25.84 22.92
C THR A 325 9.53 -25.31 22.17
N PRO A 326 10.57 -26.12 21.89
CA PRO A 326 11.67 -25.73 21.00
C PRO A 326 11.07 -25.21 19.69
N ILE A 327 11.56 -24.07 19.19
CA ILE A 327 11.04 -23.42 17.98
C ILE A 327 11.17 -24.41 16.82
N GLU A 328 10.09 -25.14 16.54
CA GLU A 328 9.95 -25.94 15.33
C GLU A 328 10.02 -24.96 14.16
N ARG A 329 10.84 -25.28 13.15
CA ARG A 329 10.87 -24.53 11.90
C ARG A 329 9.44 -24.41 11.39
N ALA A 330 8.97 -23.18 11.22
CA ALA A 330 7.61 -22.92 10.81
C ALA A 330 7.61 -22.39 9.37
N THR A 331 6.78 -22.98 8.53
CA THR A 331 6.29 -22.29 7.33
C THR A 331 5.34 -21.20 7.81
N VAL A 332 5.61 -19.95 7.43
CA VAL A 332 4.78 -18.79 7.82
C VAL A 332 3.61 -18.62 6.86
N LEU A 333 3.89 -18.72 5.56
CA LEU A 333 2.93 -18.57 4.48
C LEU A 333 3.35 -19.43 3.28
N ASN A 334 2.37 -20.03 2.62
CA ASN A 334 2.54 -20.77 1.40
C ASN A 334 1.45 -20.37 0.41
N SER A 335 1.77 -20.25 -0.88
CA SER A 335 0.78 -19.89 -1.89
C SER A 335 -0.38 -20.90 -1.99
N LYS A 336 -0.21 -22.17 -1.62
CA LYS A 336 -1.33 -23.15 -1.54
C LYS A 336 -2.42 -22.76 -0.55
N ASP A 337 -2.07 -21.97 0.47
CA ASP A 337 -3.00 -21.54 1.51
C ASP A 337 -3.83 -20.32 1.10
N ILE A 338 -3.62 -19.80 -0.11
CA ILE A 338 -4.21 -18.56 -0.61
C ILE A 338 -5.15 -18.88 -1.76
N SER A 339 -6.38 -18.37 -1.68
CA SER A 339 -7.34 -18.46 -2.77
C SER A 339 -6.97 -17.48 -3.89
N ASP A 340 -7.45 -17.72 -5.10
CA ASP A 340 -7.23 -16.80 -6.22
C ASP A 340 -7.76 -15.39 -5.91
N GLY A 341 -6.91 -14.37 -6.01
CA GLY A 341 -7.26 -12.98 -5.71
C GLY A 341 -7.36 -12.63 -4.23
N GLU A 342 -7.14 -13.58 -3.32
CA GLU A 342 -7.16 -13.32 -1.88
C GLU A 342 -5.85 -12.68 -1.42
N ILE A 343 -5.95 -11.62 -0.62
CA ILE A 343 -4.81 -11.05 0.10
C ILE A 343 -4.78 -11.65 1.50
N ILE A 344 -3.66 -12.27 1.85
CA ILE A 344 -3.41 -12.77 3.19
C ILE A 344 -2.35 -11.92 3.87
N THR A 345 -2.63 -11.53 5.11
CA THR A 345 -1.68 -10.85 6.00
C THR A 345 -1.22 -11.79 7.11
N ARG A 346 0.06 -11.70 7.45
CA ARG A 346 0.70 -12.33 8.61
C ARG A 346 1.54 -11.30 9.34
N ASP A 347 1.59 -11.46 10.64
CA ASP A 347 2.39 -10.64 11.54
C ASP A 347 3.26 -11.60 12.35
N ILE A 348 4.57 -11.41 12.28
CA ILE A 348 5.54 -12.31 12.89
C ILE A 348 6.58 -11.53 13.69
N GLU A 349 6.99 -12.12 14.80
CA GLU A 349 8.17 -11.67 15.54
C GLU A 349 9.42 -12.30 14.92
N LEU A 350 10.39 -11.47 14.56
CA LEU A 350 11.68 -11.88 14.04
C LEU A 350 12.81 -11.31 14.89
N GLY A 351 13.24 -12.05 15.90
CA GLY A 351 14.19 -11.54 16.89
C GLY A 351 13.56 -10.43 17.73
N ASP A 352 14.06 -9.21 17.63
CA ASP A 352 13.53 -8.00 18.27
C ASP A 352 12.66 -7.14 17.34
N LYS A 353 12.49 -7.55 16.07
CA LYS A 353 11.67 -6.85 15.07
C LYS A 353 10.31 -7.50 14.92
N ARG A 354 9.30 -6.69 14.59
CA ARG A 354 7.97 -7.17 14.20
C ARG A 354 7.82 -6.93 12.70
N ILE A 355 7.55 -8.00 11.96
CA ILE A 355 7.49 -7.96 10.50
C ILE A 355 6.06 -8.25 10.05
N TYR A 356 5.55 -7.43 9.16
CA TYR A 356 4.26 -7.64 8.51
C TYR A 356 4.47 -8.18 7.10
N ILE A 357 3.81 -9.30 6.79
CA ILE A 357 3.87 -9.95 5.49
C ILE A 357 2.48 -9.93 4.89
N GLU A 358 2.34 -9.33 3.71
CA GLU A 358 1.16 -9.41 2.88
C GLU A 358 1.49 -10.20 1.62
N ALA A 359 0.58 -11.03 1.15
CA ALA A 359 0.79 -11.72 -0.11
C ALA A 359 -0.52 -12.00 -0.84
N MET A 360 -0.40 -12.11 -2.17
CA MET A 360 -1.49 -12.41 -3.08
C MET A 360 -0.95 -13.26 -4.23
N LYS A 361 -1.82 -14.09 -4.79
CA LYS A 361 -1.63 -14.68 -6.11
C LYS A 361 -2.89 -14.53 -6.94
N ARG A 362 -2.73 -14.45 -8.27
CA ARG A 362 -3.83 -14.35 -9.22
C ARG A 362 -3.57 -15.23 -10.44
N ILE A 363 -4.60 -15.96 -10.87
CA ILE A 363 -4.63 -16.70 -12.12
C ILE A 363 -4.82 -15.71 -13.27
N GLY A 364 -3.94 -15.77 -14.26
CA GLY A 364 -3.91 -14.91 -15.43
C GLY A 364 -5.00 -15.25 -16.43
N GLY A 365 -5.80 -14.25 -16.81
CA GLY A 365 -6.78 -14.34 -17.91
C GLY A 365 -7.91 -15.38 -17.73
N PRO A 366 -9.00 -15.28 -18.50
CA PRO A 366 -10.17 -16.16 -18.36
C PRO A 366 -9.93 -17.61 -18.82
N ASN A 367 -8.83 -17.88 -19.52
CA ASN A 367 -8.56 -19.18 -20.15
C ASN A 367 -7.57 -20.06 -19.37
N LYS A 368 -6.98 -19.58 -18.26
CA LYS A 368 -6.14 -20.42 -17.39
C LYS A 368 -6.96 -21.15 -16.34
N SER A 369 -6.66 -22.42 -16.16
CA SER A 369 -7.27 -23.28 -15.14
C SER A 369 -6.45 -23.38 -13.85
N ALA A 370 -5.20 -22.95 -13.87
CA ALA A 370 -4.29 -23.04 -12.74
C ALA A 370 -3.25 -21.92 -12.79
N ASN A 371 -2.80 -21.51 -11.61
CA ASN A 371 -1.69 -20.58 -11.41
C ASN A 371 -0.36 -21.35 -11.56
N GLU A 372 0.57 -20.80 -12.34
CA GLU A 372 1.91 -21.32 -12.59
C GLU A 372 2.97 -20.65 -11.68
N ASP A 373 2.58 -19.65 -10.89
CA ASP A 373 3.43 -19.01 -9.87
C ASP A 373 3.24 -19.66 -8.50
N ALA A 374 4.28 -19.52 -7.67
CA ALA A 374 4.20 -19.88 -6.28
C ALA A 374 5.16 -19.09 -5.40
N PHE A 375 4.88 -19.10 -4.10
CA PHE A 375 5.82 -18.62 -3.10
C PHE A 375 5.71 -19.39 -1.78
N VAL A 376 6.77 -19.28 -0.99
CA VAL A 376 6.85 -19.88 0.32
C VAL A 376 7.72 -19.00 1.23
N THR A 377 7.25 -18.84 2.46
CA THR A 377 7.97 -18.13 3.51
C THR A 377 8.28 -19.07 4.68
N ILE A 378 9.53 -19.06 5.12
CA ILE A 378 10.05 -19.95 6.17
C ILE A 378 10.82 -19.15 7.21
N THR A 379 10.76 -19.57 8.47
CA THR A 379 11.44 -18.92 9.60
C THR A 379 12.26 -19.90 10.45
N ASP A 380 13.38 -19.41 11.00
CA ASP A 380 14.18 -20.06 12.04
C ASP A 380 14.79 -18.97 12.96
N GLY A 381 14.07 -18.64 14.02
CA GLY A 381 14.48 -17.63 15.01
C GLY A 381 14.49 -16.22 14.41
N PRO A 382 15.65 -15.54 14.33
CA PRO A 382 15.76 -14.17 13.79
C PRO A 382 15.83 -14.13 12.25
N LEU A 383 15.59 -15.26 11.58
CA LEU A 383 15.74 -15.39 10.14
C LEU A 383 14.38 -15.62 9.48
N LEU A 384 14.01 -14.75 8.55
CA LEU A 384 12.90 -14.94 7.62
C LEU A 384 13.47 -15.14 6.22
N GLN A 385 12.97 -16.12 5.48
CA GLN A 385 13.26 -16.25 4.07
C GLN A 385 11.97 -16.36 3.26
N VAL A 386 11.90 -15.59 2.17
CA VAL A 386 10.82 -15.62 1.19
C VAL A 386 11.41 -16.12 -0.12
N LEU A 387 10.76 -17.09 -0.76
CA LEU A 387 11.09 -17.57 -2.10
C LEU A 387 9.84 -17.42 -2.96
N LEU A 388 9.98 -16.87 -4.15
CA LEU A 388 8.90 -16.72 -5.14
C LEU A 388 9.39 -17.21 -6.49
N VAL A 389 8.58 -18.01 -7.15
CA VAL A 389 8.83 -18.56 -8.48
C VAL A 389 7.70 -18.16 -9.43
N ASP A 390 8.10 -17.84 -10.64
CA ASP A 390 7.26 -17.61 -11.81
C ASP A 390 7.43 -18.82 -12.76
N GLY A 391 6.34 -19.54 -13.00
CA GLY A 391 6.37 -20.78 -13.74
C GLY A 391 6.37 -20.56 -15.26
N GLY A 392 7.37 -21.09 -15.92
CA GLY A 392 7.52 -21.01 -17.36
C GLY A 392 6.39 -21.66 -18.16
N SER A 393 5.97 -20.98 -19.22
CA SER A 393 5.05 -21.55 -20.20
C SER A 393 5.71 -22.69 -20.97
N GLN A 394 5.21 -23.91 -20.78
CA GLN A 394 5.74 -25.10 -21.44
C GLN A 394 5.50 -25.03 -22.96
N ILE A 395 6.56 -24.98 -23.76
CA ILE A 395 6.45 -24.89 -25.23
C ILE A 395 6.15 -26.26 -25.85
N ALA A 396 6.85 -27.32 -25.41
CA ALA A 396 6.63 -28.69 -25.87
C ALA A 396 6.05 -29.60 -24.77
N PRO A 397 5.09 -30.47 -25.08
CA PRO A 397 4.44 -31.33 -24.09
C PRO A 397 5.42 -32.29 -23.43
N VAL A 398 5.17 -32.59 -22.15
CA VAL A 398 5.92 -33.57 -21.35
C VAL A 398 4.97 -34.70 -20.98
N PRO A 399 5.03 -35.86 -21.66
CA PRO A 399 4.06 -36.94 -21.47
C PRO A 399 3.83 -37.37 -20.01
N SER A 400 4.89 -37.41 -19.19
CA SER A 400 4.77 -37.79 -17.78
C SER A 400 4.07 -36.74 -16.91
N LEU A 401 4.11 -35.45 -17.29
CA LEU A 401 3.36 -34.37 -16.63
C LEU A 401 1.92 -34.32 -17.13
N GLU A 402 1.69 -34.47 -18.43
CA GLU A 402 0.34 -34.51 -19.02
C GLU A 402 -0.49 -35.68 -18.47
N ALA A 403 0.15 -36.83 -18.23
CA ALA A 403 -0.48 -37.97 -17.58
C ALA A 403 -1.01 -37.66 -16.16
N LYS A 404 -0.56 -36.56 -15.56
CA LYS A 404 -0.96 -36.04 -14.25
C LYS A 404 -1.77 -34.74 -14.33
N ASP A 405 -2.15 -34.30 -15.53
CA ASP A 405 -2.82 -32.99 -15.77
C ASP A 405 -1.98 -31.80 -15.25
N LEU A 406 -0.65 -31.90 -15.44
CA LEU A 406 0.32 -30.87 -15.05
C LEU A 406 1.02 -30.28 -16.28
N LYS A 407 1.30 -28.97 -16.21
CA LYS A 407 2.18 -28.25 -17.13
C LYS A 407 3.54 -28.00 -16.49
N GLY A 408 4.54 -27.66 -17.29
CA GLY A 408 5.91 -27.42 -16.82
C GLY A 408 6.02 -26.35 -15.74
N GLY A 409 5.52 -25.14 -15.99
CA GLY A 409 5.53 -24.05 -15.00
C GLY A 409 4.82 -24.42 -13.70
N LYS A 410 3.60 -24.97 -13.80
CA LYS A 410 2.86 -25.47 -12.63
C LYS A 410 3.62 -26.55 -11.84
N PHE A 411 4.26 -27.49 -12.53
CA PHE A 411 5.10 -28.49 -11.88
C PHE A 411 6.22 -27.82 -11.08
N ILE A 412 6.94 -26.87 -11.67
CA ILE A 412 7.99 -26.12 -10.98
C ILE A 412 7.44 -25.37 -9.76
N ALA A 413 6.30 -24.68 -9.89
CA ALA A 413 5.64 -24.03 -8.75
C ALA A 413 5.32 -25.00 -7.62
N GLU A 414 4.71 -26.15 -7.92
CA GLU A 414 4.39 -27.17 -6.91
C GLU A 414 5.65 -27.74 -6.23
N GLU A 415 6.76 -27.87 -6.97
CA GLU A 415 8.04 -28.30 -6.43
C GLU A 415 8.68 -27.23 -5.53
N VAL A 416 8.61 -25.96 -5.90
CA VAL A 416 9.09 -24.84 -5.07
C VAL A 416 8.31 -24.77 -3.76
N GLU A 417 6.99 -24.92 -3.80
CA GLU A 417 6.16 -24.96 -2.59
C GLU A 417 6.53 -26.17 -1.73
N ARG A 418 6.65 -27.36 -2.32
CA ARG A 418 6.94 -28.60 -1.61
C ARG A 418 8.30 -28.58 -0.95
N TYR A 419 9.33 -28.22 -1.70
CA TYR A 419 10.71 -28.27 -1.22
C TYR A 419 11.14 -27.03 -0.47
N GLY A 420 10.58 -25.87 -0.78
CA GLY A 420 10.91 -24.63 -0.08
C GLY A 420 10.55 -24.69 1.41
N GLN A 421 9.49 -25.40 1.78
CA GLN A 421 9.08 -25.60 3.18
C GLN A 421 10.13 -26.32 4.04
N VAL A 422 10.99 -27.16 3.43
CA VAL A 422 11.99 -27.95 4.15
C VAL A 422 13.41 -27.37 4.04
N LEU A 423 13.56 -26.21 3.42
CA LEU A 423 14.84 -25.52 3.34
C LEU A 423 15.25 -24.96 4.71
N ASN A 424 16.52 -24.59 4.83
CA ASN A 424 17.09 -24.05 6.06
C ASN A 424 17.27 -22.54 5.92
N PRO A 425 16.50 -21.69 6.63
CA PRO A 425 16.64 -20.24 6.55
C PRO A 425 18.05 -19.73 6.91
N ARG A 426 18.85 -20.52 7.64
CA ARG A 426 20.25 -20.21 7.96
C ARG A 426 21.19 -20.31 6.77
N THR A 427 20.79 -21.03 5.73
CA THR A 427 21.54 -21.08 4.47
C THR A 427 21.32 -19.77 3.71
N SER A 428 22.34 -19.33 2.96
CA SER A 428 22.21 -18.17 2.06
C SER A 428 21.04 -18.36 1.08
N VAL A 429 20.47 -17.26 0.58
CA VAL A 429 19.40 -17.32 -0.44
C VAL A 429 19.91 -18.08 -1.63
N ARG A 430 21.08 -17.70 -2.16
CA ARG A 430 21.74 -18.39 -3.26
C ARG A 430 21.91 -19.89 -2.97
N GLY A 431 22.38 -20.26 -1.78
CA GLY A 431 22.56 -21.66 -1.38
C GLY A 431 21.26 -22.46 -1.35
N ASN A 432 20.18 -21.85 -0.91
CA ASN A 432 18.85 -22.46 -0.91
C ASN A 432 18.27 -22.59 -2.32
N LEU A 433 18.52 -21.64 -3.22
CA LEU A 433 18.13 -21.78 -4.64
C LEU A 433 18.86 -22.96 -5.31
N TYR A 434 20.17 -23.14 -5.09
CA TYR A 434 20.88 -24.33 -5.59
C TYR A 434 20.32 -25.63 -5.02
N LYS A 435 20.04 -25.64 -3.71
CA LYS A 435 19.50 -26.81 -3.05
C LYS A 435 18.13 -27.18 -3.62
N LEU A 436 17.28 -26.17 -3.83
CA LEU A 436 15.96 -26.32 -4.42
C LEU A 436 16.05 -26.90 -5.83
N ASN A 437 16.89 -26.31 -6.70
CA ASN A 437 17.12 -26.83 -8.04
C ASN A 437 17.60 -28.29 -8.03
N SER A 438 18.53 -28.65 -7.13
CA SER A 438 19.00 -30.03 -6.99
C SER A 438 17.88 -31.00 -6.59
N LEU A 439 16.94 -30.58 -5.75
CA LEU A 439 15.79 -31.40 -5.34
C LEU A 439 14.81 -31.59 -6.50
N VAL A 440 14.51 -30.52 -7.26
CA VAL A 440 13.70 -30.61 -8.49
C VAL A 440 14.31 -31.60 -9.48
N GLY A 441 15.61 -31.53 -9.72
CA GLY A 441 16.31 -32.45 -10.63
C GLY A 441 16.28 -33.91 -10.18
N GLN A 442 16.30 -34.17 -8.86
CA GLN A 442 16.17 -35.53 -8.31
C GLN A 442 14.78 -36.12 -8.59
N ASP A 443 13.73 -35.31 -8.47
CA ASP A 443 12.38 -35.76 -8.74
C ASP A 443 12.08 -35.92 -10.22
N ILE A 444 12.62 -35.03 -11.06
CA ILE A 444 12.56 -35.21 -12.51
C ILE A 444 13.22 -36.54 -12.89
N ALA A 445 14.44 -36.80 -12.42
CA ALA A 445 15.16 -38.05 -12.74
C ALA A 445 14.44 -39.31 -12.26
N LYS A 446 13.66 -39.21 -11.17
CA LYS A 446 12.95 -40.34 -10.56
C LYS A 446 11.58 -40.58 -11.17
N ASP A 447 10.77 -39.54 -11.30
CA ASP A 447 9.34 -39.63 -11.59
C ASP A 447 8.99 -39.17 -13.03
N HIS A 448 9.94 -38.54 -13.74
CA HIS A 448 9.74 -37.95 -15.07
C HIS A 448 10.93 -38.24 -16.04
N PRO A 449 11.26 -39.52 -16.29
CA PRO A 449 12.47 -39.92 -17.05
C PRO A 449 12.43 -39.55 -18.54
N ASP A 450 11.29 -39.07 -19.05
CA ASP A 450 11.10 -38.53 -20.40
C ASP A 450 11.60 -37.08 -20.56
N ILE A 451 11.89 -36.39 -19.46
CA ILE A 451 12.55 -35.08 -19.47
C ILE A 451 14.06 -35.32 -19.63
N ALA A 452 14.61 -34.91 -20.77
CA ALA A 452 16.03 -34.97 -21.05
C ALA A 452 16.63 -33.57 -20.98
N TYR A 453 17.77 -33.42 -20.30
CA TYR A 453 18.55 -32.19 -20.29
C TYR A 453 19.56 -32.24 -21.44
N THR A 454 19.15 -31.79 -22.63
CA THR A 454 20.08 -31.56 -23.74
C THR A 454 20.00 -30.09 -24.17
N ASP A 455 21.05 -29.60 -24.81
CA ASP A 455 21.09 -28.22 -25.34
C ASP A 455 19.95 -27.95 -26.35
N GLU A 456 19.39 -28.99 -26.97
CA GLU A 456 18.30 -28.91 -27.94
C GLU A 456 16.92 -29.13 -27.33
N SER A 457 16.84 -29.50 -26.04
CA SER A 457 15.57 -29.89 -25.42
C SER A 457 14.64 -28.69 -25.25
N VAL A 458 13.38 -28.86 -25.62
CA VAL A 458 12.33 -27.83 -25.52
C VAL A 458 11.20 -28.25 -24.58
N ASN A 459 11.32 -29.44 -24.00
CA ASN A 459 10.37 -30.06 -23.09
C ASN A 459 10.85 -30.05 -21.62
N VAL A 460 11.84 -29.23 -21.28
CA VAL A 460 12.33 -29.10 -19.90
C VAL A 460 11.42 -28.11 -19.16
N PRO A 461 10.78 -28.51 -18.05
CA PRO A 461 10.01 -27.58 -17.24
C PRO A 461 10.95 -26.59 -16.57
N TYR A 462 10.55 -25.32 -16.52
CA TYR A 462 11.39 -24.25 -15.97
C TYR A 462 10.56 -23.22 -15.21
N GLY A 463 11.24 -22.42 -14.38
CA GLY A 463 10.69 -21.22 -13.78
C GLY A 463 11.77 -20.20 -13.45
N SER A 464 11.40 -18.93 -13.45
CA SER A 464 12.22 -17.87 -12.90
C SER A 464 11.98 -17.77 -11.41
N ILE A 465 13.00 -17.45 -10.61
CA ILE A 465 12.90 -17.52 -9.15
C ILE A 465 13.71 -16.41 -8.49
N ALA A 466 13.18 -15.81 -7.43
CA ALA A 466 13.93 -14.95 -6.53
C ALA A 466 13.69 -15.34 -5.08
N GLY A 467 14.61 -14.91 -4.22
CA GLY A 467 14.41 -14.98 -2.79
C GLY A 467 15.06 -13.83 -2.05
N ILE A 468 14.54 -13.59 -0.85
CA ILE A 468 15.14 -12.70 0.13
C ILE A 468 15.34 -13.45 1.45
N LYS A 469 16.39 -13.11 2.20
CA LYS A 469 16.57 -13.53 3.59
C LYS A 469 16.79 -12.30 4.45
N ILE A 470 15.91 -12.09 5.42
CA ILE A 470 15.99 -11.04 6.42
C ILE A 470 16.59 -11.66 7.68
N ASP A 471 17.69 -11.08 8.14
CA ASP A 471 18.38 -11.46 9.37
C ASP A 471 18.32 -10.28 10.32
N SER A 472 17.40 -10.35 11.28
CA SER A 472 17.15 -9.25 12.22
C SER A 472 18.28 -9.10 13.24
N GLU A 473 18.99 -10.17 13.58
CA GLU A 473 20.15 -10.13 14.50
C GLU A 473 21.33 -9.39 13.86
N ASN A 474 21.59 -9.64 12.58
CA ASN A 474 22.70 -9.01 11.86
C ASN A 474 22.29 -7.73 11.10
N ASN A 475 21.02 -7.34 11.15
CA ASN A 475 20.46 -6.20 10.42
C ASN A 475 20.77 -6.24 8.90
N THR A 476 20.54 -7.40 8.26
CA THR A 476 20.82 -7.57 6.82
C THR A 476 19.65 -8.17 6.06
N VAL A 477 19.54 -7.78 4.79
CA VAL A 477 18.74 -8.46 3.78
C VAL A 477 19.69 -9.02 2.73
N GLU A 478 19.64 -10.32 2.51
CA GLU A 478 20.29 -11.00 1.39
C GLU A 478 19.28 -11.22 0.27
N VAL A 479 19.66 -10.98 -0.98
CA VAL A 479 18.82 -11.20 -2.16
C VAL A 479 19.57 -12.08 -3.16
N ALA A 480 18.85 -12.96 -3.86
CA ALA A 480 19.34 -13.63 -5.05
C ALA A 480 18.19 -13.96 -6.01
N ASN A 481 18.45 -13.93 -7.31
CA ASN A 481 17.48 -14.35 -8.33
C ASN A 481 18.12 -15.14 -9.48
N ALA A 482 17.27 -15.84 -10.22
CA ALA A 482 17.55 -16.47 -11.50
C ALA A 482 16.33 -16.22 -12.40
N GLY A 483 16.49 -15.45 -13.48
CA GLY A 483 15.40 -15.07 -14.39
C GLY A 483 14.71 -13.76 -14.03
N ASP A 484 13.44 -13.63 -14.43
CA ASP A 484 12.59 -12.43 -14.40
C ASP A 484 11.67 -12.34 -13.16
N VAL A 485 12.11 -12.84 -12.00
CA VAL A 485 11.46 -12.52 -10.71
C VAL A 485 12.14 -11.34 -10.05
N TYR A 486 11.35 -10.38 -9.59
CA TYR A 486 11.84 -9.08 -9.15
C TYR A 486 11.85 -8.93 -7.63
N VAL A 487 12.85 -8.22 -7.12
CA VAL A 487 12.89 -7.74 -5.72
C VAL A 487 13.13 -6.23 -5.72
N VAL A 488 12.15 -5.49 -5.20
CA VAL A 488 12.23 -4.02 -5.04
C VAL A 488 12.18 -3.68 -3.56
N THR A 489 13.07 -2.80 -3.10
CA THR A 489 13.03 -2.25 -1.73
C THR A 489 12.63 -0.79 -1.75
N VAL A 490 11.88 -0.36 -0.75
CA VAL A 490 11.59 1.05 -0.47
C VAL A 490 12.28 1.44 0.82
N ASP A 491 13.11 2.47 0.77
CA ASP A 491 13.80 2.99 1.95
C ASP A 491 12.86 3.82 2.85
N THR A 492 13.31 4.16 4.05
CA THR A 492 12.54 5.00 4.99
C THR A 492 12.29 6.44 4.49
N SER A 493 12.95 6.85 3.39
CA SER A 493 12.72 8.12 2.71
C SER A 493 11.74 7.99 1.53
N GLY A 494 11.27 6.78 1.22
CA GLY A 494 10.36 6.48 0.12
C GLY A 494 11.04 6.21 -1.23
N ASN A 495 12.38 6.14 -1.29
CA ASN A 495 13.08 5.83 -2.53
C ASN A 495 13.05 4.33 -2.80
N ALA A 496 12.65 3.95 -4.02
CA ALA A 496 12.60 2.57 -4.46
C ALA A 496 13.90 2.15 -5.16
N THR A 497 14.35 0.92 -4.97
CA THR A 497 15.52 0.35 -5.66
C THR A 497 15.23 -1.08 -6.10
N LEU A 498 15.52 -1.41 -7.36
CA LEU A 498 15.49 -2.77 -7.87
C LEU A 498 16.80 -3.49 -7.50
N LEU A 499 16.69 -4.65 -6.85
CA LEU A 499 17.82 -5.43 -6.35
C LEU A 499 18.17 -6.66 -7.20
N THR A 500 17.28 -7.06 -8.10
CA THR A 500 17.48 -8.17 -9.02
C THR A 500 17.90 -7.71 -10.41
N VAL A 501 18.47 -8.64 -11.18
CA VAL A 501 18.79 -8.43 -12.60
C VAL A 501 17.92 -9.37 -13.41
N ASP A 502 17.25 -8.82 -14.41
CA ASP A 502 16.45 -9.55 -15.37
C ASP A 502 17.33 -9.95 -16.56
N ASP A 503 17.68 -11.24 -16.65
CA ASP A 503 18.45 -11.79 -17.77
C ASP A 503 17.59 -12.40 -18.88
N VAL A 504 16.25 -12.33 -18.76
CA VAL A 504 15.30 -12.78 -19.77
C VAL A 504 14.87 -11.61 -20.67
N HIS A 505 14.86 -10.38 -20.13
CA HIS A 505 14.38 -9.17 -20.80
C HIS A 505 14.79 -9.05 -22.27
N LYS A 506 16.08 -9.26 -22.56
CA LYS A 506 16.60 -9.12 -23.93
C LYS A 506 15.95 -10.10 -24.89
N LYS A 507 15.65 -11.33 -24.44
CA LYS A 507 15.01 -12.36 -25.24
C LYS A 507 13.53 -12.07 -25.45
N ASP A 508 12.83 -11.62 -24.42
CA ASP A 508 11.43 -11.21 -24.59
C ASP A 508 11.30 -10.07 -25.59
N GLN A 509 12.21 -9.08 -25.54
CA GLN A 509 12.24 -8.01 -26.54
C GLN A 509 12.51 -8.53 -27.97
N GLN A 510 13.27 -9.62 -28.13
CA GLN A 510 13.47 -10.28 -29.43
C GLN A 510 12.20 -10.98 -29.89
N THR A 511 11.53 -11.74 -29.01
CA THR A 511 10.24 -12.38 -29.31
C THR A 511 9.19 -11.34 -29.70
N PHE A 512 9.08 -10.24 -28.95
CA PHE A 512 8.13 -9.16 -29.26
C PHE A 512 8.47 -8.43 -30.57
N ALA A 513 9.76 -8.28 -30.90
CA ALA A 513 10.17 -7.74 -32.19
C ALA A 513 9.76 -8.67 -33.34
N ALA A 514 9.95 -9.99 -33.21
CA ALA A 514 9.50 -10.97 -34.19
C ALA A 514 7.97 -10.95 -34.33
N ALA A 515 7.22 -10.84 -33.24
CA ALA A 515 5.77 -10.76 -33.25
C ALA A 515 5.26 -9.52 -34.00
N ARG A 516 5.87 -8.36 -33.77
CA ARG A 516 5.55 -7.11 -34.50
C ARG A 516 5.84 -7.22 -36.00
N GLU A 517 6.92 -7.89 -36.37
CA GLU A 517 7.26 -8.12 -37.77
C GLU A 517 6.21 -9.01 -38.45
N VAL A 518 5.80 -10.11 -37.80
CA VAL A 518 4.76 -11.01 -38.30
C VAL A 518 3.41 -10.30 -38.38
N ALA A 519 3.03 -9.53 -37.36
CA ALA A 519 1.80 -8.74 -37.32
C ALA A 519 1.73 -7.78 -38.53
N THR A 520 2.83 -7.07 -38.79
CA THR A 520 2.94 -6.16 -39.95
C THR A 520 2.81 -6.90 -41.28
N LYS A 521 3.45 -8.06 -41.44
CA LYS A 521 3.43 -8.85 -42.70
C LYS A 521 2.06 -9.49 -42.97
N THR A 522 1.36 -9.91 -41.93
CA THR A 522 0.10 -10.67 -42.03
C THR A 522 -1.13 -9.80 -41.86
N SER A 523 -0.97 -8.49 -41.58
CA SER A 523 -2.06 -7.57 -41.24
C SER A 523 -2.90 -8.03 -40.03
N LYS A 524 -2.26 -8.75 -39.10
CA LYS A 524 -2.81 -9.15 -37.80
C LYS A 524 -2.38 -8.16 -36.72
N THR A 525 -3.07 -8.12 -35.58
CA THR A 525 -2.60 -7.41 -34.39
C THR A 525 -1.45 -8.16 -33.71
N VAL A 526 -0.67 -7.49 -32.86
CA VAL A 526 0.39 -8.17 -32.08
C VAL A 526 -0.23 -9.24 -31.19
N ARG A 527 -1.37 -8.94 -30.56
CA ARG A 527 -2.16 -9.91 -29.81
C ARG A 527 -2.54 -11.15 -30.61
N GLU A 528 -3.11 -11.00 -31.81
CA GLU A 528 -3.48 -12.14 -32.66
C GLU A 528 -2.26 -13.03 -32.98
N VAL A 529 -1.09 -12.42 -33.16
CA VAL A 529 0.17 -13.15 -33.35
C VAL A 529 0.60 -13.89 -32.07
N MET A 530 0.55 -13.23 -30.91
CA MET A 530 0.94 -13.84 -29.63
C MET A 530 -0.04 -14.93 -29.16
N GLU A 531 -1.32 -14.86 -29.51
CA GLU A 531 -2.29 -15.92 -29.19
C GLU A 531 -2.19 -17.12 -30.15
N GLY A 532 -1.68 -16.92 -31.37
CA GLY A 532 -1.64 -17.93 -32.42
C GLY A 532 -0.28 -18.60 -32.66
N TYR A 533 0.81 -18.15 -32.03
CA TYR A 533 2.17 -18.48 -32.50
C TYR A 533 2.52 -19.98 -32.50
N ASN A 534 1.85 -20.77 -31.66
CA ASN A 534 2.07 -22.21 -31.56
C ASN A 534 1.17 -23.05 -32.48
N THR A 535 0.20 -22.43 -33.17
CA THR A 535 -0.75 -23.12 -34.05
C THR A 535 -0.71 -22.65 -35.50
N ASP A 536 -0.26 -21.42 -35.74
CA ASP A 536 -0.19 -20.84 -37.09
C ASP A 536 1.24 -20.91 -37.66
N PRO A 537 1.47 -21.64 -38.76
CA PRO A 537 2.79 -21.72 -39.41
C PRO A 537 3.35 -20.36 -39.86
N GLU A 538 2.51 -19.34 -40.09
CA GLU A 538 2.97 -17.99 -40.44
C GLU A 538 3.69 -17.29 -39.28
N MET A 539 3.53 -17.78 -38.05
CA MET A 539 4.09 -17.22 -36.82
C MET A 539 5.32 -17.99 -36.32
N GLN A 540 5.85 -18.92 -37.12
CA GLN A 540 6.97 -19.79 -36.75
C GLN A 540 8.19 -19.03 -36.21
N SER A 541 8.49 -17.82 -36.71
CA SER A 541 9.61 -17.03 -36.21
C SER A 541 9.46 -16.60 -34.75
N VAL A 542 8.23 -16.42 -34.26
CA VAL A 542 7.96 -16.12 -32.84
C VAL A 542 8.23 -17.37 -32.00
N LEU A 543 7.73 -18.52 -32.46
CA LEU A 543 7.97 -19.81 -31.83
C LEU A 543 9.47 -20.19 -31.80
N ASP A 544 10.22 -19.85 -32.85
CA ASP A 544 11.66 -20.09 -32.94
C ASP A 544 12.42 -19.29 -31.87
N GLU A 545 12.07 -18.02 -31.63
CA GLU A 545 12.68 -17.21 -30.56
C GLU A 545 12.35 -17.77 -29.16
N GLU A 546 11.12 -18.23 -28.94
CA GLU A 546 10.72 -18.92 -27.71
C GLU A 546 11.53 -20.21 -27.50
N TYR A 547 11.73 -21.01 -28.56
CA TYR A 547 12.58 -22.21 -28.48
C TYR A 547 14.01 -21.88 -28.13
N VAL A 548 14.57 -20.81 -28.70
CA VAL A 548 15.92 -20.34 -28.34
C VAL A 548 15.98 -19.96 -26.87
N CYS A 549 14.99 -19.24 -26.34
CA CYS A 549 14.90 -18.88 -24.92
C CYS A 549 14.87 -20.13 -24.03
N ALA A 550 14.02 -21.11 -24.34
CA ALA A 550 13.93 -22.36 -23.59
C ALA A 550 15.22 -23.19 -23.65
N GLN A 551 15.87 -23.28 -24.82
CA GLN A 551 17.15 -24.00 -24.97
C GLN A 551 18.28 -23.32 -24.19
N GLN A 552 18.30 -21.99 -24.16
CA GLN A 552 19.29 -21.22 -23.41
C GLN A 552 19.14 -21.38 -21.89
N ALA A 553 17.94 -21.69 -21.40
CA ALA A 553 17.75 -22.09 -20.00
C ALA A 553 18.44 -23.42 -19.68
N ASN A 554 18.50 -24.36 -20.63
CA ASN A 554 19.19 -25.65 -20.44
C ASN A 554 20.71 -25.50 -20.44
N THR A 555 21.26 -24.56 -21.21
CA THR A 555 22.71 -24.32 -21.27
C THR A 555 23.21 -23.42 -20.13
N GLY A 556 22.30 -22.76 -19.41
CA GLY A 556 22.61 -21.80 -18.34
C GLY A 556 22.98 -20.40 -18.84
N GLU A 557 22.75 -20.11 -20.14
CA GLU A 557 22.86 -18.75 -20.67
C GLU A 557 21.79 -17.83 -20.06
N ILE A 558 20.58 -18.37 -19.89
CA ILE A 558 19.50 -17.83 -19.06
C ILE A 558 19.41 -18.67 -17.80
N ARG A 559 19.37 -18.03 -16.62
CA ARG A 559 19.35 -18.77 -15.36
C ARG A 559 17.90 -18.97 -14.93
N ARG A 560 17.46 -20.22 -14.85
CA ARG A 560 16.12 -20.61 -14.41
C ARG A 560 16.19 -21.88 -13.59
N ILE A 561 15.26 -22.09 -12.66
CA ILE A 561 15.15 -23.37 -11.96
C ILE A 561 14.58 -24.41 -12.94
N THR A 562 15.36 -25.44 -13.23
CA THR A 562 14.99 -26.49 -14.21
C THR A 562 15.24 -27.90 -13.68
N GLY A 563 15.97 -28.02 -12.58
CA GLY A 563 16.54 -29.28 -12.11
C GLY A 563 17.88 -29.64 -12.75
N ALA A 564 18.35 -28.86 -13.73
CA ALA A 564 19.61 -29.12 -14.41
C ALA A 564 20.83 -28.86 -13.49
N PRO A 565 21.92 -29.63 -13.63
CA PRO A 565 23.08 -29.53 -12.74
C PRO A 565 23.91 -28.25 -12.91
N ASN A 566 23.70 -27.49 -13.99
CA ASN A 566 24.39 -26.25 -14.34
C ASN A 566 23.64 -24.98 -13.90
N PHE A 567 22.66 -25.10 -13.00
CA PHE A 567 21.95 -23.95 -12.43
C PHE A 567 22.92 -22.95 -11.79
N GLU A 568 22.67 -21.66 -12.02
CA GLU A 568 23.38 -20.53 -11.41
C GLU A 568 22.36 -19.44 -11.05
N THR A 569 22.76 -18.44 -10.27
CA THR A 569 21.94 -17.25 -10.01
C THR A 569 22.33 -16.11 -10.94
N THR A 570 21.37 -15.36 -11.47
CA THR A 570 21.59 -14.15 -12.28
C THR A 570 22.25 -13.04 -11.46
N SER A 571 21.75 -12.79 -10.25
CA SER A 571 22.33 -11.80 -9.34
C SER A 571 22.23 -12.23 -7.88
N SER A 572 23.06 -11.60 -7.04
CA SER A 572 22.96 -11.70 -5.59
C SER A 572 23.61 -10.48 -4.94
N CYS A 573 22.95 -9.96 -3.90
CA CYS A 573 23.44 -8.84 -3.13
C CYS A 573 23.07 -8.97 -1.65
N MET A 574 23.68 -8.14 -0.81
CA MET A 574 23.38 -8.03 0.60
C MET A 574 23.38 -6.55 0.98
N ILE A 575 22.33 -6.11 1.66
CA ILE A 575 22.13 -4.71 2.06
C ILE A 575 21.72 -4.62 3.54
N PRO A 576 21.98 -3.50 4.24
CA PRO A 576 21.52 -3.29 5.61
C PRO A 576 19.99 -3.17 5.69
N THR A 577 19.37 -3.67 6.76
CA THR A 577 17.91 -3.51 6.99
C THR A 577 17.53 -2.12 7.49
N ASP A 578 18.45 -1.39 8.13
CA ASP A 578 18.11 -0.19 8.92
C ASP A 578 17.56 0.96 8.07
N SER A 579 17.83 0.94 6.77
CA SER A 579 17.30 1.92 5.82
C SER A 579 16.05 1.45 5.09
N ILE A 580 15.60 0.22 5.26
CA ILE A 580 14.52 -0.38 4.47
C ILE A 580 13.22 -0.32 5.25
N ALA A 581 12.19 0.28 4.66
CA ALA A 581 10.83 0.26 5.19
C ALA A 581 10.04 -0.94 4.64
N GLN A 582 10.17 -1.22 3.33
CA GLN A 582 9.40 -2.25 2.65
C GLN A 582 10.22 -3.03 1.62
N ILE A 583 9.86 -4.29 1.40
CA ILE A 583 10.44 -5.17 0.40
C ILE A 583 9.29 -5.83 -0.39
N PHE A 584 9.34 -5.75 -1.70
CA PHE A 584 8.42 -6.42 -2.62
C PHE A 584 9.16 -7.53 -3.35
N VAL A 585 8.62 -8.75 -3.34
CA VAL A 585 9.08 -9.88 -4.14
C VAL A 585 7.93 -10.30 -5.05
N PHE A 586 8.11 -10.30 -6.38
CA PHE A 586 6.99 -10.49 -7.31
C PHE A 586 7.40 -11.06 -8.68
N SER A 587 6.49 -11.76 -9.34
CA SER A 587 6.62 -12.25 -10.73
C SER A 587 6.34 -11.15 -11.75
N ASP A 588 6.68 -11.38 -13.03
CA ASP A 588 6.55 -10.38 -14.08
C ASP A 588 5.09 -9.95 -14.35
N GLY A 589 4.13 -10.85 -14.13
CA GLY A 589 2.70 -10.58 -14.26
C GLY A 589 2.19 -9.51 -13.29
N ALA A 590 2.96 -9.20 -12.23
CA ALA A 590 2.62 -8.13 -11.30
C ALA A 590 3.03 -6.73 -11.81
N ILE A 591 3.68 -6.63 -12.97
CA ILE A 591 4.14 -5.35 -13.54
C ILE A 591 3.01 -4.72 -14.39
N PRO A 592 2.48 -3.55 -14.00
CA PRO A 592 1.50 -2.85 -14.82
C PRO A 592 2.09 -2.47 -16.17
N ALA A 593 1.35 -2.71 -17.26
CA ALA A 593 1.84 -2.40 -18.60
C ALA A 593 2.27 -0.93 -18.71
N GLY A 594 3.44 -0.70 -19.30
CA GLY A 594 4.08 0.61 -19.41
C GLY A 594 5.03 0.97 -18.28
N THR A 595 5.11 0.16 -17.23
CA THR A 595 6.12 0.29 -16.19
C THR A 595 7.41 -0.39 -16.62
N ASN A 596 8.50 0.35 -16.73
CA ASN A 596 9.82 -0.20 -17.10
C ASN A 596 10.73 -0.31 -15.86
N LEU A 597 10.81 -1.50 -15.26
CA LEU A 597 11.67 -1.72 -14.10
C LEU A 597 13.18 -1.62 -14.39
N GLN A 598 13.58 -1.56 -15.66
CA GLN A 598 14.97 -1.28 -16.04
C GLN A 598 15.35 0.20 -15.85
N THR A 599 14.40 1.07 -15.51
CA THR A 599 14.65 2.49 -15.21
C THR A 599 14.26 2.82 -13.77
N GLN A 600 14.98 3.76 -13.16
CA GLN A 600 14.66 4.23 -11.80
C GLN A 600 13.25 4.82 -11.69
N GLU A 601 12.78 5.48 -12.76
CA GLU A 601 11.43 6.03 -12.84
C GLU A 601 10.36 4.93 -12.79
N GLY A 602 10.52 3.84 -13.56
CA GLY A 602 9.57 2.73 -13.54
C GLY A 602 9.59 1.97 -12.21
N VAL A 603 10.77 1.81 -11.59
CA VAL A 603 10.89 1.23 -10.24
C VAL A 603 10.14 2.09 -9.21
N GLN A 604 10.31 3.42 -9.27
CA GLN A 604 9.61 4.33 -8.36
C GLN A 604 8.10 4.36 -8.63
N GLN A 605 7.67 4.35 -9.89
CA GLN A 605 6.27 4.28 -10.27
C GLN A 605 5.60 3.02 -9.71
N PHE A 606 6.23 1.85 -9.87
CA PHE A 606 5.76 0.59 -9.32
C PHE A 606 5.61 0.65 -7.80
N ALA A 607 6.67 1.10 -7.10
CA ALA A 607 6.65 1.22 -5.65
C ALA A 607 5.57 2.19 -5.16
N ASN A 608 5.37 3.32 -5.84
CA ASN A 608 4.35 4.30 -5.48
C ASN A 608 2.93 3.72 -5.55
N ILE A 609 2.64 2.85 -6.53
CA ILE A 609 1.33 2.17 -6.61
C ILE A 609 1.11 1.33 -5.35
N LEU A 610 2.09 0.51 -4.97
CA LEU A 610 2.01 -0.36 -3.80
C LEU A 610 1.97 0.42 -2.49
N THR A 611 2.80 1.44 -2.32
CA THR A 611 2.85 2.20 -1.06
C THR A 611 1.61 3.08 -0.85
N THR A 612 0.98 3.56 -1.92
CA THR A 612 -0.22 4.40 -1.81
C THR A 612 -1.52 3.60 -1.78
N SER A 613 -1.59 2.51 -2.55
CA SER A 613 -2.84 1.82 -2.85
C SER A 613 -2.82 0.34 -2.49
N GLY A 614 -1.70 -0.18 -1.98
CA GLY A 614 -1.55 -1.59 -1.61
C GLY A 614 -1.57 -2.53 -2.82
N ILE A 615 -1.64 -3.85 -2.52
CA ILE A 615 -1.70 -4.90 -3.54
C ILE A 615 -2.98 -4.81 -4.39
N GLU A 616 -4.12 -4.41 -3.81
CA GLU A 616 -5.38 -4.21 -4.55
C GLU A 616 -5.25 -3.09 -5.60
N GLY A 617 -4.53 -2.03 -5.26
CA GLY A 617 -4.22 -0.93 -6.18
C GLY A 617 -3.33 -1.39 -7.33
N LEU A 618 -2.36 -2.27 -7.05
CA LEU A 618 -1.52 -2.88 -8.09
C LEU A 618 -2.34 -3.76 -9.04
N GLU A 619 -3.20 -4.63 -8.52
CA GLU A 619 -4.10 -5.46 -9.34
C GLU A 619 -4.96 -4.59 -10.27
N THR A 620 -5.54 -3.51 -9.73
CA THR A 620 -6.35 -2.57 -10.50
C THR A 620 -5.53 -1.91 -11.60
N ALA A 621 -4.30 -1.47 -11.31
CA ALA A 621 -3.41 -0.86 -12.29
C ALA A 621 -3.05 -1.84 -13.43
N ILE A 622 -2.81 -3.11 -13.12
CA ILE A 622 -2.56 -4.16 -14.14
C ILE A 622 -3.77 -4.32 -15.05
N GLN A 623 -4.97 -4.45 -14.48
CA GLN A 623 -6.21 -4.62 -15.24
C GLN A 623 -6.54 -3.40 -16.12
N ASP A 624 -6.33 -2.19 -15.59
CA ASP A 624 -6.57 -0.94 -16.32
C ASP A 624 -5.58 -0.79 -17.48
N SER A 625 -4.29 -1.03 -17.23
CA SER A 625 -3.27 -1.03 -18.30
C SER A 625 -3.53 -2.11 -19.35
N ALA A 626 -4.01 -3.29 -18.95
CA ALA A 626 -4.38 -4.34 -19.89
C ALA A 626 -5.55 -3.91 -20.79
N SER A 627 -6.56 -3.29 -20.20
CA SER A 627 -7.75 -2.79 -20.89
C SER A 627 -7.46 -1.61 -21.82
N ALA A 628 -6.46 -0.78 -21.49
CA ALA A 628 -6.07 0.38 -22.29
C ALA A 628 -5.28 0.01 -23.56
N ASP A 629 -4.67 -1.18 -23.61
CA ASP A 629 -3.92 -1.67 -24.77
C ASP A 629 -4.38 -3.10 -25.15
N PRO A 630 -5.61 -3.26 -25.66
CA PRO A 630 -6.23 -4.57 -25.88
C PRO A 630 -5.56 -5.39 -27.00
N ASP A 631 -4.79 -4.74 -27.88
CA ASP A 631 -4.13 -5.34 -29.05
C ASP A 631 -2.60 -5.46 -28.89
N PHE A 632 -2.09 -5.10 -27.71
CA PHE A 632 -0.65 -5.12 -27.35
C PHE A 632 0.20 -4.23 -28.25
N GLN A 633 -0.34 -3.09 -28.69
CA GLN A 633 0.34 -2.19 -29.62
C GLN A 633 1.44 -1.39 -28.91
N THR A 634 1.14 -0.92 -27.70
CA THR A 634 2.05 -0.05 -26.93
C THR A 634 2.96 -0.90 -26.06
N TYR A 635 2.40 -1.90 -25.38
CA TYR A 635 3.06 -2.74 -24.39
C TYR A 635 2.89 -4.20 -24.81
N PRO A 636 3.80 -4.72 -25.65
CA PRO A 636 3.75 -6.11 -26.10
C PRO A 636 3.86 -7.03 -24.88
N ARG A 637 3.02 -8.06 -24.86
CA ARG A 637 2.95 -9.05 -23.78
C ARG A 637 2.55 -10.41 -24.35
N PHE A 638 2.90 -11.47 -23.65
CA PHE A 638 2.58 -12.84 -24.07
C PHE A 638 1.09 -13.16 -23.97
N ARG A 639 0.39 -12.51 -23.03
CA ARG A 639 -1.02 -12.78 -22.68
C ARG A 639 -1.72 -11.50 -22.25
N ASP A 640 -3.05 -11.53 -22.19
CA ASP A 640 -3.84 -10.40 -21.68
C ASP A 640 -3.41 -9.98 -20.27
N ILE A 641 -3.40 -10.97 -19.36
CA ILE A 641 -2.97 -10.88 -17.98
C ILE A 641 -2.30 -12.22 -17.70
N ASP A 642 -1.03 -12.23 -17.31
CA ASP A 642 -0.39 -13.47 -16.87
C ASP A 642 -0.74 -13.81 -15.43
N ASP A 643 -0.34 -14.99 -14.97
CA ASP A 643 -0.35 -15.26 -13.54
C ASP A 643 0.50 -14.19 -12.86
N PHE A 644 0.08 -13.77 -11.66
CA PHE A 644 0.97 -12.94 -10.86
C PHE A 644 0.93 -13.35 -9.41
N SER A 645 2.09 -13.27 -8.77
CA SER A 645 2.27 -13.45 -7.35
C SER A 645 3.11 -12.32 -6.80
N ILE A 646 2.75 -11.87 -5.60
CA ILE A 646 3.50 -10.82 -4.90
C ILE A 646 3.51 -11.12 -3.40
N VAL A 647 4.67 -10.90 -2.79
CA VAL A 647 4.89 -10.89 -1.34
C VAL A 647 5.47 -9.52 -0.96
N LEU A 648 4.72 -8.78 -0.14
CA LEU A 648 5.13 -7.53 0.49
C LEU A 648 5.58 -7.83 1.92
N VAL A 649 6.77 -7.35 2.29
CA VAL A 649 7.32 -7.43 3.64
C VAL A 649 7.57 -6.01 4.15
N THR A 650 6.93 -5.64 5.26
CA THR A 650 7.14 -4.36 5.96
C THR A 650 7.96 -4.61 7.22
N LEU A 651 9.05 -3.85 7.40
CA LEU A 651 10.06 -4.02 8.45
C LEU A 651 9.84 -3.16 9.68
#